data_AF-A0A068UK48-F1
#
_entry.id   AF-A0A068UK48-F1
#
_cell.length_a   1.000
_cell.length_b   1.000
_cell.length_c   1.000
_cell.angle_alpha   90.00
_cell.angle_beta   90.00
_cell.angle_gamma   90.00
#
_symmetry.space_group_name_H-M   'P 1'
#
loop_
_entity.id
_entity.type
_entity.pdbx_description
1 polymer ?
#
loop_
_entity_poly.entity_id
_entity_poly.type
_entity_poly.pdbx_seq_one_letter_code
_entity_poly.pdbx_strand_id
1 'polypeptide(L)'
;MKAEDEKLMNIFWLRPAFQKNSWRAGGWCSSSSKTLALTTTVLVLLIVLVVSSLAFAGWVDLGNYSGISYENALNLFVRTPSSPPPPPPPPLQFPLDCTAWNQSKTCPNNYPIKYEPTNLDPSSNTTCPDYFRWIHEDLRHWKGTGITREMLEGARRHAHFRLVILDGKVYAEKYRESIQTRALFTMWGIVQLARWYPGRLPDLELLFDCNDRPVIPSKAFRGPNAGPPPLFRYCSDWSNLDIVFPDWSFWGWAETHIRPWKSLLKDIREGNKRIKWKDRVPYAYWKGNPHVAPWRGDLMRCNVTEKEDWNARLYVQDWIKEGQTGYNQSNLEDQCTHRYKIYIEGWAWSVSEKYIFACDSPVMLITPRFYDFFIRGMVPQRHYWPVRDNDKCRSLKFAVEYGNNHTEKAEAIGAAGGRFIHEDMKMEYVYDYIFHLLNEYAKLLKFKPTIPPNAMELCAEALACPADGNWRKFMEESLEKSPSLHTNPCTLPPPYSPEALKGFNDEKFKLTKENDFSSISYENVLKLFEKTTRFHPPPLEHPLDCIAWDQKNKTCSSKYPTTYQPMNNHYPSSNPTCPDYFRWIHEDLKPWKGTGITRDMVERAREPAHFRLVILDGKVYVEKIKEFVLLVDQDFSNWEEEVRTGFNHSNVADQCTYRYKIYIEGYGWSVSEKYIFACDSAVLLMTPRFHDFFIRGMLPQRHYWPVKDNDKCRSLKFAVEYGNNHTEKAEAIGAAGSRFIHEGMKMEYVYDYIFHLLNEYGKLLKFKPTIPPNAIELCPESMACPADQNWRRFREESLFITKPECFLNCLESLPVAQNANHSGVEEECPEYFQWIHEDLKPWRATGISREMVERGRVLAHIRVVIVGGRVYVENYKRAFQTRDVVTVWGILQLLRFYPGKLPDLDLMFECGDKPVIQKQDYEGSEATIPPPMFHYCGDNQTYDIVFPDWSFWGWSEVNIKPWELLKKDLKESSDKIKWMDREPNAYWKGNTLLGPQRRGLVKCNVSKNKEWNTQIYDLDWRRERKEGFKTTDLASQCRHRYKIYVEGHAWSVSQKYILGCDSMSLVIDPHYYDFYSRGLLPTVHYWPISENDMCGSINNAVKWGNKHAKQAQEIGKAGSRFVQEKLMMRHVYDYMFHVLYQYAKLLKYQPTVPKGAVEVCSETLICNSKGLRKKFRSYSMVTNPAESSPCTLQPHFNQKKTQDLLKRKEHLKKQIEPFEAGENIRR
;
A
#
# COMPACT_ATOMS: atom_id res chain seq x y z
N MET A 1 9.16 12.51 -31.33
CA MET A 1 7.97 13.18 -30.75
C MET A 1 8.42 14.12 -29.63
N LYS A 2 7.60 15.10 -29.27
CA LYS A 2 7.97 16.09 -28.25
C LYS A 2 7.63 15.59 -26.84
N ALA A 3 8.36 16.08 -25.84
CA ALA A 3 8.11 15.80 -24.43
C ALA A 3 6.82 16.43 -23.88
N GLU A 4 6.18 17.34 -24.63
CA GLU A 4 4.90 17.98 -24.28
C GLU A 4 3.75 16.95 -24.31
N ASP A 5 3.70 16.10 -25.35
CA ASP A 5 2.78 14.95 -25.45
C ASP A 5 2.88 14.08 -24.17
N GLU A 6 4.08 13.56 -23.87
CA GLU A 6 4.36 12.64 -22.77
C GLU A 6 4.08 13.25 -21.38
N LYS A 7 4.25 14.57 -21.23
CA LYS A 7 3.96 15.26 -19.97
C LYS A 7 2.48 15.17 -19.60
N LEU A 8 1.60 15.08 -20.58
CA LEU A 8 0.14 15.15 -20.39
C LEU A 8 -0.56 13.80 -20.65
N MET A 9 0.11 12.86 -21.32
CA MET A 9 -0.07 11.40 -21.16
C MET A 9 -0.09 10.93 -19.69
N ASN A 10 0.45 11.72 -18.76
CA ASN A 10 0.55 11.40 -17.33
C ASN A 10 -0.45 12.13 -16.42
N ILE A 11 -1.18 13.15 -16.89
CA ILE A 11 -2.11 13.94 -16.06
C ILE A 11 -3.57 13.64 -16.39
N PHE A 12 -3.83 13.23 -17.63
CA PHE A 12 -5.18 13.12 -18.19
C PHE A 12 -6.00 11.90 -17.72
N TRP A 13 -5.51 11.06 -16.79
CA TRP A 13 -6.05 9.72 -16.60
C TRP A 13 -6.59 9.39 -15.20
N LEU A 14 -7.91 9.10 -15.13
CA LEU A 14 -8.52 8.39 -14.01
C LEU A 14 -7.97 6.96 -13.96
N ARG A 15 -7.20 6.61 -12.91
CA ARG A 15 -7.19 5.24 -12.38
C ARG A 15 -8.18 5.16 -11.23
N PRO A 16 -9.32 4.47 -11.41
CA PRO A 16 -10.15 4.12 -10.27
C PRO A 16 -9.67 2.79 -9.57
N ALA A 17 -10.39 2.28 -8.57
CA ALA A 17 -9.91 1.33 -7.54
C ALA A 17 -10.60 -0.06 -7.63
N PHE A 18 -11.02 -0.71 -6.52
CA PHE A 18 -11.48 -2.12 -6.41
C PHE A 18 -10.38 -3.18 -6.23
N GLN A 19 -10.63 -4.17 -5.34
CA GLN A 19 -9.73 -5.23 -4.75
C GLN A 19 -10.11 -6.81 -4.82
N LYS A 20 -11.02 -7.31 -5.70
CA LYS A 20 -11.84 -8.58 -6.00
C LYS A 20 -12.29 -9.38 -4.74
N ASN A 21 -13.57 -9.64 -4.15
CA ASN A 21 -14.21 -10.20 -2.79
C ASN A 21 -15.49 -11.09 -2.80
N SER A 22 -15.64 -11.92 -1.74
CA SER A 22 -16.81 -12.67 -1.20
C SER A 22 -16.48 -13.24 0.20
N TRP A 23 -17.36 -13.40 1.21
CA TRP A 23 -18.79 -13.10 1.46
C TRP A 23 -19.02 -13.22 3.02
N ARG A 24 -20.06 -13.76 3.73
CA ARG A 24 -21.45 -14.29 3.59
C ARG A 24 -22.27 -13.91 4.85
N ALA A 25 -23.49 -13.35 4.71
CA ALA A 25 -24.70 -13.46 5.59
C ALA A 25 -24.67 -13.11 7.12
N GLY A 26 -25.78 -12.78 7.79
CA GLY A 26 -27.19 -12.59 7.38
C GLY A 26 -28.14 -12.38 8.60
N GLY A 27 -29.40 -11.97 8.39
CA GLY A 27 -30.39 -11.74 9.49
C GLY A 27 -31.76 -11.19 9.02
N TRP A 28 -32.73 -11.07 9.94
CA TRP A 28 -34.17 -10.80 9.70
C TRP A 28 -34.88 -9.99 10.84
N CYS A 29 -35.94 -9.24 10.48
CA CYS A 29 -37.05 -8.78 11.36
C CYS A 29 -36.79 -7.64 12.40
N SER A 30 -37.77 -6.82 12.85
CA SER A 30 -39.15 -6.52 12.36
C SER A 30 -39.83 -5.28 13.02
N SER A 31 -40.66 -4.57 12.23
CA SER A 31 -41.97 -3.90 12.54
C SER A 31 -42.20 -2.74 13.55
N SER A 32 -43.18 -1.90 13.16
CA SER A 32 -44.02 -0.90 13.89
C SER A 32 -43.42 0.53 14.00
N SER A 33 -44.03 1.62 13.47
CA SER A 33 -45.42 2.16 13.47
C SER A 33 -45.83 2.76 14.83
N LYS A 34 -46.42 3.95 14.95
CA LYS A 34 -47.17 4.80 14.00
C LYS A 34 -46.95 6.30 14.28
N THR A 35 -47.33 7.19 13.36
CA THR A 35 -47.88 8.52 13.72
C THR A 35 -48.98 8.91 12.71
N LEU A 36 -49.83 9.88 13.07
CA LEU A 36 -51.14 10.13 12.47
C LEU A 36 -51.23 11.52 11.80
N ALA A 37 -52.21 11.66 10.91
CA ALA A 37 -53.02 12.88 10.67
C ALA A 37 -52.43 14.15 10.00
N LEU A 38 -52.95 14.40 8.79
CA LEU A 38 -53.69 15.60 8.35
C LEU A 38 -53.04 17.01 8.24
N THR A 39 -52.87 17.42 6.96
CA THR A 39 -53.45 18.62 6.27
C THR A 39 -53.18 20.07 6.70
N THR A 40 -52.92 20.89 5.65
CA THR A 40 -53.23 22.34 5.50
C THR A 40 -52.52 23.33 6.46
N THR A 41 -52.06 24.51 6.05
CA THR A 41 -52.67 25.47 5.09
C THR A 41 -51.61 26.38 4.45
N VAL A 42 -51.85 26.86 3.21
CA VAL A 42 -51.68 28.26 2.73
C VAL A 42 -52.09 28.27 1.25
N LEU A 43 -53.37 28.54 0.99
CA LEU A 43 -53.97 28.58 -0.35
C LEU A 43 -53.91 29.99 -0.98
N VAL A 44 -53.21 30.94 -0.34
CA VAL A 44 -53.45 32.38 -0.50
C VAL A 44 -52.57 33.04 -1.56
N LEU A 45 -51.35 32.55 -1.78
CA LEU A 45 -50.39 33.15 -2.73
C LEU A 45 -50.72 32.88 -4.21
N LEU A 46 -51.54 31.88 -4.52
CA LEU A 46 -51.88 31.52 -5.91
C LEU A 46 -52.96 32.41 -6.54
N ILE A 47 -53.79 33.09 -5.74
CA ILE A 47 -54.96 33.82 -6.25
C ILE A 47 -54.56 35.19 -6.82
N VAL A 48 -53.56 35.87 -6.25
CA VAL A 48 -53.18 37.23 -6.64
C VAL A 48 -52.56 37.29 -8.05
N LEU A 49 -51.71 36.32 -8.41
CA LEU A 49 -51.00 36.31 -9.69
C LEU A 49 -51.91 36.02 -10.90
N VAL A 50 -53.05 35.34 -10.69
CA VAL A 50 -54.01 34.96 -11.74
C VAL A 50 -54.86 36.16 -12.20
N VAL A 51 -55.03 37.19 -11.36
CA VAL A 51 -55.78 38.41 -11.73
C VAL A 51 -54.94 39.32 -12.64
N SER A 52 -53.62 39.39 -12.42
CA SER A 52 -52.70 40.23 -13.19
C SER A 52 -52.51 39.80 -14.66
N SER A 53 -52.85 38.58 -15.05
CA SER A 53 -52.67 38.06 -16.41
C SER A 53 -53.88 38.24 -17.34
N LEU A 54 -55.02 38.74 -16.84
CA LEU A 54 -56.29 38.82 -17.59
C LEU A 54 -56.69 40.24 -18.05
N ALA A 55 -55.85 41.25 -17.79
CA ALA A 55 -56.17 42.66 -18.07
C ALA A 55 -55.49 43.27 -19.32
N PHE A 56 -54.83 42.46 -20.16
CA PHE A 56 -54.20 42.91 -21.40
C PHE A 56 -54.57 42.06 -22.63
N ALA A 57 -55.78 41.48 -22.61
CA ALA A 57 -56.40 40.82 -23.75
C ALA A 57 -57.67 41.58 -24.16
N GLY A 58 -57.59 42.36 -25.24
CA GLY A 58 -58.74 43.09 -25.77
C GLY A 58 -58.37 44.03 -26.91
N TRP A 59 -59.05 43.86 -28.06
CA TRP A 59 -59.13 44.79 -29.20
C TRP A 59 -58.00 44.77 -30.24
N VAL A 60 -57.76 43.59 -30.83
CA VAL A 60 -58.05 43.41 -32.27
C VAL A 60 -58.82 42.10 -32.42
N ASP A 61 -59.92 42.11 -33.18
CA ASP A 61 -60.62 40.90 -33.61
C ASP A 61 -60.38 40.70 -35.12
N LEU A 62 -60.01 39.48 -35.50
CA LEU A 62 -59.92 39.03 -36.88
C LEU A 62 -60.30 37.54 -37.00
N GLY A 63 -61.33 37.14 -36.24
CA GLY A 63 -61.95 35.81 -36.30
C GLY A 63 -62.73 35.54 -37.60
N ASN A 64 -62.08 35.62 -38.76
CA ASN A 64 -62.57 35.10 -40.06
C ASN A 64 -61.44 35.00 -41.10
N TYR A 65 -60.70 33.89 -41.11
CA TYR A 65 -60.54 32.99 -42.27
C TYR A 65 -59.62 31.79 -41.89
N SER A 66 -59.84 30.67 -42.57
CA SER A 66 -59.13 29.37 -42.49
C SER A 66 -57.59 29.42 -42.34
N GLY A 67 -56.91 28.47 -41.67
CA GLY A 67 -57.38 27.31 -40.91
C GLY A 67 -56.58 26.01 -41.14
N ILE A 68 -56.36 25.25 -40.05
CA ILE A 68 -56.02 23.80 -39.99
C ILE A 68 -54.56 23.36 -40.29
N SER A 69 -54.05 22.51 -39.39
CA SER A 69 -52.94 21.54 -39.49
C SER A 69 -51.50 22.03 -39.77
N TYR A 70 -50.67 22.00 -38.71
CA TYR A 70 -49.51 21.09 -38.51
C TYR A 70 -48.59 20.62 -39.66
N GLU A 71 -48.60 21.26 -40.82
CA GLU A 71 -47.54 21.20 -41.84
C GLU A 71 -47.03 22.63 -42.12
N ASN A 72 -45.87 22.77 -42.76
CA ASN A 72 -45.23 24.06 -43.09
C ASN A 72 -44.67 24.90 -41.91
N ALA A 73 -44.21 24.25 -40.83
CA ALA A 73 -42.93 24.66 -40.21
C ALA A 73 -41.72 24.22 -41.08
N LEU A 74 -41.98 23.31 -42.02
CA LEU A 74 -41.16 23.06 -43.20
C LEU A 74 -41.18 24.28 -44.15
N ASN A 75 -40.23 24.31 -45.09
CA ASN A 75 -40.24 25.17 -46.30
C ASN A 75 -39.71 26.61 -46.22
N LEU A 76 -39.03 27.03 -45.14
CA LEU A 76 -38.05 28.14 -45.21
C LEU A 76 -36.65 27.71 -45.69
N PHE A 77 -36.49 26.43 -46.05
CA PHE A 77 -35.40 25.90 -46.89
C PHE A 77 -35.96 25.11 -48.08
N VAL A 78 -36.67 25.79 -48.98
CA VAL A 78 -37.05 25.24 -50.30
C VAL A 78 -36.48 26.13 -51.41
N ARG A 79 -35.49 25.59 -52.13
CA ARG A 79 -35.32 25.91 -53.55
C ARG A 79 -36.33 25.07 -54.35
N THR A 80 -36.80 25.60 -55.47
CA THR A 80 -37.80 24.94 -56.33
C THR A 80 -37.37 23.53 -56.79
N PRO A 81 -38.31 22.60 -56.96
CA PRO A 81 -38.02 21.18 -57.16
C PRO A 81 -37.49 20.85 -58.57
N SER A 82 -36.51 19.97 -58.63
CA SER A 82 -36.28 19.09 -59.78
C SER A 82 -37.08 17.78 -59.62
N SER A 83 -37.27 17.04 -60.72
CA SER A 83 -38.03 15.78 -60.78
C SER A 83 -37.69 14.78 -59.67
N PRO A 84 -38.68 13.99 -59.17
CA PRO A 84 -38.43 12.99 -58.14
C PRO A 84 -37.40 11.95 -58.62
N PRO A 85 -36.39 11.61 -57.80
CA PRO A 85 -35.48 10.53 -58.13
C PRO A 85 -36.22 9.18 -58.16
N PRO A 86 -35.78 8.21 -58.98
CA PRO A 86 -36.32 6.85 -58.92
C PRO A 86 -36.10 6.26 -57.52
N PRO A 87 -36.97 5.32 -57.06
CA PRO A 87 -36.80 4.69 -55.76
C PRO A 87 -35.41 4.04 -55.67
N PRO A 88 -34.68 4.21 -54.54
CA PRO A 88 -33.34 3.67 -54.40
C PRO A 88 -33.37 2.14 -54.58
N PRO A 89 -32.37 1.55 -55.27
CA PRO A 89 -32.32 0.10 -55.46
C PRO A 89 -32.28 -0.60 -54.10
N PRO A 90 -32.91 -1.78 -53.95
CA PRO A 90 -32.94 -2.50 -52.68
C PRO A 90 -31.51 -2.77 -52.19
N PRO A 91 -31.21 -2.57 -50.90
CA PRO A 91 -29.85 -2.71 -50.39
C PRO A 91 -29.32 -4.13 -50.61
N LEU A 92 -28.05 -4.22 -50.99
CA LEU A 92 -27.37 -5.49 -51.27
C LEU A 92 -27.39 -6.39 -50.03
N GLN A 93 -28.07 -7.53 -50.11
CA GLN A 93 -28.14 -8.51 -49.03
C GLN A 93 -27.31 -9.77 -49.33
N PHE A 94 -26.51 -10.19 -48.36
CA PHE A 94 -25.71 -11.42 -48.36
C PHE A 94 -26.00 -12.21 -47.05
N PRO A 95 -27.11 -12.96 -47.00
CA PRO A 95 -27.42 -13.85 -45.86
C PRO A 95 -26.41 -15.01 -45.75
N LEU A 96 -26.45 -15.73 -44.62
CA LEU A 96 -25.62 -16.93 -44.40
C LEU A 96 -26.00 -18.06 -45.38
N ASP A 97 -25.06 -18.54 -46.19
CA ASP A 97 -25.28 -19.71 -47.06
C ASP A 97 -24.59 -20.97 -46.50
N CYS A 98 -25.30 -21.63 -45.57
CA CYS A 98 -24.84 -22.89 -45.01
C CYS A 98 -25.03 -24.10 -45.93
N THR A 99 -25.75 -23.97 -47.05
CA THR A 99 -25.90 -25.04 -48.04
C THR A 99 -24.64 -25.11 -48.89
N ALA A 100 -24.23 -23.97 -49.46
CA ALA A 100 -22.96 -23.85 -50.18
C ALA A 100 -21.77 -24.21 -49.28
N TRP A 101 -21.71 -23.67 -48.05
CA TRP A 101 -20.64 -24.02 -47.10
C TRP A 101 -20.59 -25.52 -46.77
N ASN A 102 -21.73 -26.19 -46.61
CA ASN A 102 -21.72 -27.61 -46.30
C ASN A 102 -21.30 -28.49 -47.48
N GLN A 103 -21.45 -28.01 -48.72
CA GLN A 103 -20.93 -28.67 -49.92
C GLN A 103 -19.44 -28.37 -50.17
N SER A 104 -19.02 -27.12 -50.00
CA SER A 104 -17.68 -26.64 -50.42
C SER A 104 -16.63 -26.57 -49.31
N LYS A 105 -17.06 -26.45 -48.03
CA LYS A 105 -16.25 -26.16 -46.84
C LYS A 105 -15.24 -25.01 -47.03
N THR A 106 -15.56 -24.07 -47.90
CA THR A 106 -14.75 -22.91 -48.29
C THR A 106 -15.58 -21.65 -48.30
N CYS A 107 -14.95 -20.51 -48.00
CA CYS A 107 -15.66 -19.25 -47.82
C CYS A 107 -16.28 -18.73 -49.13
N PRO A 108 -17.54 -18.26 -49.13
CA PRO A 108 -18.19 -17.77 -50.34
C PRO A 108 -17.45 -16.60 -51.00
N ASN A 109 -17.14 -16.74 -52.29
CA ASN A 109 -16.54 -15.67 -53.10
C ASN A 109 -17.60 -14.64 -53.60
N ASN A 110 -18.84 -14.71 -53.13
CA ASN A 110 -19.93 -13.80 -53.50
C ASN A 110 -20.03 -12.56 -52.58
N TYR A 111 -19.19 -12.46 -51.55
CA TYR A 111 -19.12 -11.26 -50.73
C TYR A 111 -18.60 -10.05 -51.52
N PRO A 112 -19.19 -8.86 -51.37
CA PRO A 112 -18.71 -7.66 -52.04
C PRO A 112 -17.34 -7.27 -51.49
N ILE A 113 -16.25 -7.56 -52.21
CA ILE A 113 -14.89 -7.16 -51.78
C ILE A 113 -14.71 -5.64 -51.90
N LYS A 114 -15.63 -4.93 -52.58
CA LYS A 114 -15.77 -3.46 -52.59
C LYS A 114 -17.25 -3.09 -52.65
N TYR A 115 -17.63 -1.98 -52.02
CA TYR A 115 -18.99 -1.44 -52.07
C TYR A 115 -18.99 0.09 -52.04
N GLU A 116 -19.57 0.71 -53.07
CA GLU A 116 -19.75 2.17 -53.18
C GLU A 116 -21.26 2.48 -53.22
N PRO A 117 -21.85 3.10 -52.18
CA PRO A 117 -23.28 3.36 -52.14
C PRO A 117 -23.72 4.48 -53.10
N THR A 118 -24.73 4.23 -53.92
CA THR A 118 -25.15 5.11 -55.03
C THR A 118 -26.01 6.31 -54.65
N ASN A 119 -26.39 6.46 -53.37
CA ASN A 119 -27.08 7.65 -52.87
C ASN A 119 -26.36 8.18 -51.63
N LEU A 120 -25.70 9.34 -51.78
CA LEU A 120 -24.98 10.05 -50.73
C LEU A 120 -25.89 11.11 -50.11
N ASP A 121 -26.17 11.00 -48.81
CA ASP A 121 -26.64 12.14 -48.01
C ASP A 121 -25.41 12.89 -47.46
N PRO A 122 -25.10 14.11 -47.94
CA PRO A 122 -23.94 14.88 -47.49
C PRO A 122 -24.05 15.41 -46.06
N SER A 123 -25.21 15.31 -45.41
CA SER A 123 -25.38 15.65 -43.98
C SER A 123 -24.76 14.63 -43.03
N SER A 124 -24.39 13.44 -43.53
CA SER A 124 -23.91 12.30 -42.71
C SER A 124 -22.51 12.42 -42.10
N ASN A 125 -21.82 13.57 -42.25
CA ASN A 125 -20.52 13.87 -41.64
C ASN A 125 -20.59 14.08 -40.10
N THR A 126 -21.03 13.04 -39.39
CA THR A 126 -21.00 12.99 -37.92
C THR A 126 -19.58 12.76 -37.41
N THR A 127 -19.20 13.49 -36.37
CA THR A 127 -17.95 13.24 -35.62
C THR A 127 -18.19 12.08 -34.65
N CYS A 128 -17.22 11.18 -34.47
CA CYS A 128 -17.38 10.09 -33.51
C CYS A 128 -17.45 10.61 -32.06
N PRO A 129 -18.11 9.88 -31.14
CA PRO A 129 -18.06 10.17 -29.71
C PRO A 129 -16.64 10.40 -29.18
N ASP A 130 -16.45 11.36 -28.27
CA ASP A 130 -15.13 11.79 -27.79
C ASP A 130 -14.30 10.67 -27.12
N TYR A 131 -14.90 9.55 -26.72
CA TYR A 131 -14.16 8.39 -26.22
C TYR A 131 -13.29 7.70 -27.29
N PHE A 132 -13.56 7.93 -28.59
CA PHE A 132 -12.72 7.43 -29.68
C PHE A 132 -11.30 8.01 -29.65
N ARG A 133 -11.09 9.17 -29.02
CA ARG A 133 -9.76 9.80 -28.87
C ARG A 133 -8.77 8.89 -28.13
N TRP A 134 -9.25 7.92 -27.36
CA TRP A 134 -8.42 6.96 -26.61
C TRP A 134 -7.74 5.90 -27.49
N ILE A 135 -8.13 5.80 -28.77
CA ILE A 135 -7.38 5.02 -29.78
C ILE A 135 -5.95 5.57 -29.95
N HIS A 136 -5.80 6.90 -30.03
CA HIS A 136 -4.49 7.56 -30.17
C HIS A 136 -3.57 7.27 -28.98
N GLU A 137 -4.14 6.97 -27.82
CA GLU A 137 -3.49 6.87 -26.51
C GLU A 137 -3.00 5.47 -26.19
N ASP A 138 -3.78 4.45 -26.53
CA ASP A 138 -3.31 3.07 -26.46
C ASP A 138 -2.18 2.86 -27.49
N LEU A 139 -2.33 3.43 -28.69
CA LEU A 139 -1.36 3.31 -29.80
C LEU A 139 -0.13 4.25 -29.71
N ARG A 140 -0.13 5.27 -28.83
CA ARG A 140 0.92 6.32 -28.78
C ARG A 140 2.35 5.77 -28.70
N HIS A 141 2.51 4.62 -28.05
CA HIS A 141 3.78 3.97 -27.75
C HIS A 141 4.57 3.55 -29.00
N TRP A 142 3.89 3.33 -30.14
CA TRP A 142 4.51 2.99 -31.42
C TRP A 142 4.50 4.13 -32.44
N LYS A 143 3.90 5.28 -32.13
CA LYS A 143 3.76 6.43 -33.05
C LYS A 143 5.11 6.97 -33.58
N GLY A 144 6.19 6.80 -32.81
CA GLY A 144 7.54 7.22 -33.19
C GLY A 144 8.43 6.12 -33.80
N THR A 145 8.22 4.85 -33.42
CA THR A 145 9.07 3.72 -33.83
C THR A 145 8.45 2.86 -34.92
N GLY A 146 7.12 2.83 -34.99
CA GLY A 146 6.37 1.73 -35.60
C GLY A 146 6.39 0.45 -34.78
N ILE A 147 5.75 -0.57 -35.34
CA ILE A 147 5.69 -1.95 -34.88
C ILE A 147 6.53 -2.81 -35.81
N THR A 148 7.55 -3.48 -35.28
CA THR A 148 8.38 -4.42 -36.06
C THR A 148 7.87 -5.86 -35.94
N ARG A 149 8.38 -6.75 -36.80
CA ARG A 149 8.02 -8.18 -36.81
C ARG A 149 8.35 -8.85 -35.47
N GLU A 150 9.49 -8.47 -34.89
CA GLU A 150 10.03 -8.97 -33.63
C GLU A 150 9.19 -8.51 -32.43
N MET A 151 8.71 -7.25 -32.45
CA MET A 151 7.79 -6.74 -31.43
C MET A 151 6.48 -7.54 -31.40
N LEU A 152 5.91 -7.84 -32.58
CA LEU A 152 4.67 -8.63 -32.67
C LEU A 152 4.90 -10.08 -32.18
N GLU A 153 5.93 -10.78 -32.66
CA GLU A 153 6.23 -12.15 -32.16
C GLU A 153 6.56 -12.16 -30.66
N GLY A 154 7.09 -11.05 -30.09
CA GLY A 154 7.29 -10.88 -28.65
C GLY A 154 6.00 -10.98 -27.80
N ALA A 155 4.83 -10.74 -28.39
CA ALA A 155 3.52 -10.92 -27.75
C ALA A 155 2.97 -12.35 -27.86
N ARG A 156 3.56 -13.22 -28.72
CA ARG A 156 3.04 -14.57 -29.05
C ARG A 156 2.80 -15.47 -27.83
N ARG A 157 3.65 -15.40 -26.81
CA ARG A 157 3.51 -16.17 -25.56
C ARG A 157 2.20 -15.90 -24.79
N HIS A 158 1.62 -14.71 -25.00
CA HIS A 158 0.39 -14.24 -24.36
C HIS A 158 -0.83 -14.42 -25.27
N ALA A 159 -0.64 -14.44 -26.59
CA ALA A 159 -1.72 -14.57 -27.56
C ALA A 159 -2.48 -15.92 -27.46
N HIS A 160 -3.77 -15.88 -27.77
CA HIS A 160 -4.62 -17.05 -28.00
C HIS A 160 -4.78 -17.34 -29.49
N PHE A 161 -4.80 -16.30 -30.32
CA PHE A 161 -4.75 -16.39 -31.77
C PHE A 161 -3.98 -15.21 -32.38
N ARG A 162 -3.53 -15.42 -33.62
CA ARG A 162 -3.04 -14.41 -34.56
C ARG A 162 -4.11 -14.21 -35.61
N LEU A 163 -4.40 -12.95 -35.94
CA LEU A 163 -5.37 -12.60 -36.98
C LEU A 163 -4.69 -11.73 -38.03
N VAL A 164 -4.99 -12.03 -39.29
CA VAL A 164 -4.54 -11.30 -40.47
C VAL A 164 -5.78 -10.79 -41.20
N ILE A 165 -5.73 -9.55 -41.66
CA ILE A 165 -6.60 -9.08 -42.74
C ILE A 165 -5.68 -8.85 -43.95
N LEU A 166 -6.07 -9.39 -45.10
CA LEU A 166 -5.30 -9.27 -46.35
C LEU A 166 -6.28 -9.29 -47.54
N ASP A 167 -6.18 -8.32 -48.44
CA ASP A 167 -7.07 -8.17 -49.62
C ASP A 167 -8.58 -8.21 -49.25
N GLY A 168 -8.93 -7.71 -48.07
CA GLY A 168 -10.29 -7.71 -47.52
C GLY A 168 -10.78 -9.04 -46.94
N LYS A 169 -10.00 -10.13 -47.07
CA LYS A 169 -10.27 -11.43 -46.41
C LYS A 169 -9.68 -11.46 -45.01
N VAL A 170 -10.30 -12.22 -44.11
CA VAL A 170 -9.86 -12.41 -42.72
C VAL A 170 -9.29 -13.82 -42.56
N TYR A 171 -8.16 -13.96 -41.88
CA TYR A 171 -7.52 -15.24 -41.57
C TYR A 171 -7.12 -15.33 -40.10
N ALA A 172 -7.18 -16.52 -39.49
CA ALA A 172 -6.71 -16.71 -38.12
C ALA A 172 -5.89 -17.99 -37.93
N GLU A 173 -4.76 -17.87 -37.23
CA GLU A 173 -3.95 -18.98 -36.70
C GLU A 173 -4.18 -19.07 -35.18
N LYS A 174 -4.68 -20.21 -34.69
CA LYS A 174 -4.98 -20.42 -33.27
C LYS A 174 -3.76 -20.99 -32.55
N TYR A 175 -3.40 -20.41 -31.40
CA TYR A 175 -2.27 -20.86 -30.57
C TYR A 175 -2.69 -21.64 -29.33
N ARG A 176 -3.86 -21.36 -28.76
CA ARG A 176 -4.42 -22.11 -27.62
C ARG A 176 -5.93 -21.85 -27.46
N GLU A 177 -6.57 -22.71 -26.69
CA GLU A 177 -7.96 -22.52 -26.28
C GLU A 177 -8.15 -21.28 -25.41
N SER A 178 -9.20 -20.50 -25.69
CA SER A 178 -9.67 -19.43 -24.81
C SER A 178 -10.62 -19.95 -23.75
N ILE A 179 -10.75 -19.23 -22.64
CA ILE A 179 -11.93 -19.35 -21.78
C ILE A 179 -13.17 -19.08 -22.64
N GLN A 180 -14.10 -20.04 -22.73
CA GLN A 180 -15.39 -19.87 -23.42
C GLN A 180 -15.26 -19.49 -24.92
N THR A 181 -16.40 -19.22 -25.56
CA THR A 181 -16.55 -18.74 -26.94
C THR A 181 -15.94 -17.34 -27.20
N ARG A 182 -15.12 -16.80 -26.29
CA ARG A 182 -14.55 -15.45 -26.37
C ARG A 182 -13.76 -15.20 -27.66
N ALA A 183 -12.82 -16.09 -27.99
CA ALA A 183 -12.08 -16.00 -29.26
C ALA A 183 -13.03 -16.08 -30.45
N LEU A 184 -14.00 -17.01 -30.41
CA LEU A 184 -14.99 -17.23 -31.47
C LEU A 184 -15.83 -15.98 -31.75
N PHE A 185 -16.45 -15.37 -30.73
CA PHE A 185 -17.25 -14.16 -30.91
C PHE A 185 -16.41 -12.89 -31.18
N THR A 186 -15.13 -12.86 -30.79
CA THR A 186 -14.20 -11.77 -31.18
C THR A 186 -13.85 -11.86 -32.67
N MET A 187 -13.51 -13.06 -33.16
CA MET A 187 -13.27 -13.29 -34.59
C MET A 187 -14.54 -13.08 -35.42
N TRP A 188 -15.70 -13.51 -34.91
CA TRP A 188 -17.01 -13.19 -35.49
C TRP A 188 -17.23 -11.69 -35.62
N GLY A 189 -16.95 -10.91 -34.57
CA GLY A 189 -17.10 -9.45 -34.61
C GLY A 189 -16.24 -8.77 -35.66
N ILE A 190 -15.01 -9.26 -35.88
CA ILE A 190 -14.12 -8.78 -36.95
C ILE A 190 -14.64 -9.20 -38.34
N VAL A 191 -15.20 -10.40 -38.48
CA VAL A 191 -15.89 -10.83 -39.71
C VAL A 191 -17.16 -10.00 -39.98
N GLN A 192 -17.93 -9.63 -38.95
CA GLN A 192 -19.07 -8.72 -39.13
C GLN A 192 -18.63 -7.30 -39.45
N LEU A 193 -17.50 -6.82 -38.91
CA LEU A 193 -16.92 -5.54 -39.31
C LEU A 193 -16.49 -5.54 -40.78
N ALA A 194 -15.88 -6.63 -41.27
CA ALA A 194 -15.54 -6.79 -42.69
C ALA A 194 -16.78 -6.83 -43.59
N ARG A 195 -17.91 -7.35 -43.09
CA ARG A 195 -19.23 -7.32 -43.76
C ARG A 195 -19.90 -5.95 -43.71
N TRP A 196 -19.67 -5.17 -42.65
CA TRP A 196 -20.20 -3.83 -42.45
C TRP A 196 -19.44 -2.76 -43.26
N TYR A 197 -18.11 -2.91 -43.38
CA TYR A 197 -17.23 -2.07 -44.21
C TYR A 197 -16.39 -2.88 -45.23
N PRO A 198 -17.02 -3.45 -46.26
CA PRO A 198 -16.34 -4.36 -47.19
C PRO A 198 -15.30 -3.65 -48.06
N GLY A 199 -14.10 -4.22 -48.12
CA GLY A 199 -12.96 -3.67 -48.86
C GLY A 199 -12.27 -2.46 -48.22
N ARG A 200 -12.63 -2.09 -46.97
CA ARG A 200 -12.16 -0.86 -46.31
C ARG A 200 -11.30 -1.09 -45.07
N LEU A 201 -11.22 -2.31 -44.57
CA LEU A 201 -10.23 -2.67 -43.56
C LEU A 201 -8.87 -2.84 -44.26
N PRO A 202 -7.80 -2.17 -43.78
CA PRO A 202 -6.48 -2.28 -44.40
C PRO A 202 -5.84 -3.64 -44.10
N ASP A 203 -4.85 -4.01 -44.92
CA ASP A 203 -4.00 -5.16 -44.64
C ASP A 203 -3.32 -4.95 -43.28
N LEU A 204 -3.55 -5.88 -42.34
CA LEU A 204 -3.00 -5.78 -40.99
C LEU A 204 -2.75 -7.15 -40.36
N GLU A 205 -1.94 -7.15 -39.30
CA GLU A 205 -1.60 -8.35 -38.55
C GLU A 205 -1.58 -8.07 -37.05
N LEU A 206 -2.34 -8.83 -36.27
CA LEU A 206 -2.47 -8.64 -34.83
C LEU A 206 -2.41 -9.94 -34.03
N LEU A 207 -2.07 -9.80 -32.75
CA LEU A 207 -2.15 -10.86 -31.75
C LEU A 207 -3.14 -10.46 -30.65
N PHE A 208 -3.98 -11.41 -30.24
CA PHE A 208 -5.06 -11.17 -29.29
C PHE A 208 -4.96 -12.11 -28.08
N ASP A 209 -5.13 -11.59 -26.85
CA ASP A 209 -5.22 -12.40 -25.63
C ASP A 209 -6.61 -12.28 -24.98
N CYS A 210 -7.40 -13.36 -25.09
CA CYS A 210 -8.78 -13.45 -24.62
C CYS A 210 -8.94 -13.62 -23.10
N ASN A 211 -7.86 -13.68 -22.31
CA ASN A 211 -7.93 -13.72 -20.85
C ASN A 211 -8.27 -12.35 -20.25
N ASP A 212 -8.68 -12.35 -18.98
CA ASP A 212 -9.25 -11.15 -18.35
C ASP A 212 -8.26 -9.99 -18.11
N ARG A 213 -6.99 -10.27 -17.77
CA ARG A 213 -6.07 -9.26 -17.21
C ARG A 213 -4.95 -8.84 -18.17
N PRO A 214 -4.59 -7.55 -18.25
CA PRO A 214 -3.43 -7.08 -19.03
C PRO A 214 -2.10 -7.65 -18.53
N VAL A 215 -1.11 -7.74 -19.43
CA VAL A 215 0.16 -8.48 -19.22
C VAL A 215 1.41 -7.81 -19.81
N ILE A 216 1.33 -6.60 -20.38
CA ILE A 216 2.47 -5.88 -20.97
C ILE A 216 2.89 -4.71 -20.04
N PRO A 217 3.68 -4.94 -18.97
CA PRO A 217 3.93 -3.94 -17.93
C PRO A 217 4.76 -2.76 -18.43
N SER A 218 4.22 -1.54 -18.30
CA SER A 218 4.82 -0.27 -18.77
C SER A 218 6.15 0.11 -18.11
N LYS A 219 6.60 -0.65 -17.11
CA LYS A 219 7.91 -0.50 -16.45
C LYS A 219 9.03 -1.24 -17.20
N ALA A 220 8.71 -2.23 -18.04
CA ALA A 220 9.71 -2.98 -18.81
C ALA A 220 10.13 -2.28 -20.11
N PHE A 221 9.33 -1.31 -20.58
CA PHE A 221 9.42 -0.72 -21.93
C PHE A 221 9.69 0.79 -21.87
N ARG A 222 10.76 1.18 -21.16
CA ARG A 222 11.13 2.58 -20.88
C ARG A 222 12.49 3.02 -21.42
N GLY A 223 13.20 2.14 -22.13
CA GLY A 223 14.45 2.47 -22.80
C GLY A 223 14.21 3.04 -24.21
N PRO A 224 15.15 3.80 -24.80
CA PRO A 224 14.96 4.48 -26.09
C PRO A 224 14.71 3.53 -27.28
N ASN A 225 15.12 2.26 -27.18
CA ASN A 225 14.85 1.21 -28.18
C ASN A 225 13.85 0.14 -27.67
N ALA A 226 13.19 0.35 -26.52
CA ALA A 226 12.39 -0.67 -25.84
C ALA A 226 10.91 -0.64 -26.27
N GLY A 227 10.63 -0.75 -27.57
CA GLY A 227 9.26 -0.80 -28.09
C GLY A 227 8.45 -1.96 -27.49
N PRO A 228 7.27 -1.72 -26.90
CA PRO A 228 6.48 -2.76 -26.27
C PRO A 228 5.88 -3.73 -27.30
N PRO A 229 5.67 -5.02 -26.97
CA PRO A 229 4.92 -5.93 -27.81
C PRO A 229 3.44 -5.50 -27.92
N PRO A 230 2.89 -5.28 -29.14
CA PRO A 230 1.47 -4.99 -29.31
C PRO A 230 0.64 -6.25 -29.05
N LEU A 231 -0.32 -6.15 -28.14
CA LEU A 231 -1.23 -7.22 -27.78
C LEU A 231 -2.63 -6.65 -27.55
N PHE A 232 -3.61 -7.14 -28.29
CA PHE A 232 -5.02 -6.72 -28.17
C PHE A 232 -5.73 -7.48 -27.04
N ARG A 233 -6.55 -6.75 -26.27
CA ARG A 233 -7.33 -7.25 -25.14
C ARG A 233 -8.64 -6.49 -24.96
N TYR A 234 -9.52 -7.02 -24.13
CA TYR A 234 -10.80 -6.39 -23.81
C TYR A 234 -10.72 -5.28 -22.73
N CYS A 235 -9.64 -5.23 -21.95
CA CYS A 235 -9.36 -4.15 -21.00
C CYS A 235 -7.86 -3.94 -20.85
N SER A 236 -7.48 -2.80 -20.27
CA SER A 236 -6.12 -2.54 -19.82
C SER A 236 -6.11 -1.78 -18.49
N ASP A 237 -4.92 -1.48 -17.97
CA ASP A 237 -4.74 -0.61 -16.81
C ASP A 237 -3.46 0.22 -16.95
N TRP A 238 -3.42 1.34 -16.25
CA TRP A 238 -2.38 2.40 -16.27
C TRP A 238 -0.95 1.97 -15.90
N SER A 239 -0.72 0.69 -15.61
CA SER A 239 0.59 0.10 -15.36
C SER A 239 1.02 -0.92 -16.42
N ASN A 240 0.16 -1.15 -17.41
CA ASN A 240 0.31 -2.02 -18.56
C ASN A 240 0.10 -1.23 -19.87
N LEU A 241 0.36 -1.87 -21.03
CA LEU A 241 0.36 -1.25 -22.37
C LEU A 241 -0.46 -2.04 -23.40
N ASP A 242 -1.29 -2.97 -22.93
CA ASP A 242 -2.18 -3.80 -23.75
C ASP A 242 -3.25 -2.93 -24.43
N ILE A 243 -3.52 -3.17 -25.71
CA ILE A 243 -4.39 -2.35 -26.58
C ILE A 243 -5.86 -2.73 -26.36
N VAL A 244 -6.74 -1.76 -26.10
CA VAL A 244 -8.13 -2.03 -25.69
C VAL A 244 -9.10 -2.12 -26.87
N PHE A 245 -9.83 -3.22 -26.93
CA PHE A 245 -10.74 -3.63 -28.00
C PHE A 245 -12.12 -4.00 -27.42
N PRO A 246 -13.25 -3.72 -28.10
CA PRO A 246 -14.59 -4.07 -27.60
C PRO A 246 -14.78 -5.56 -27.30
N ASP A 247 -15.44 -5.89 -26.19
CA ASP A 247 -15.52 -7.27 -25.71
C ASP A 247 -16.39 -8.19 -26.60
N TRP A 248 -16.19 -9.51 -26.51
CA TRP A 248 -16.88 -10.48 -27.38
C TRP A 248 -18.42 -10.43 -27.27
N SER A 249 -18.97 -9.99 -26.13
CA SER A 249 -20.42 -10.02 -25.86
C SER A 249 -21.22 -8.98 -26.64
N PHE A 250 -20.57 -8.06 -27.36
CA PHE A 250 -21.27 -7.20 -28.32
C PHE A 250 -22.00 -8.02 -29.40
N TRP A 251 -21.47 -9.20 -29.77
CA TRP A 251 -22.11 -10.17 -30.66
C TRP A 251 -22.74 -11.37 -29.94
N GLY A 252 -22.84 -11.31 -28.61
CA GLY A 252 -23.47 -12.32 -27.75
C GLY A 252 -22.50 -13.11 -26.86
N TRP A 253 -23.01 -13.68 -25.78
CA TRP A 253 -22.27 -14.54 -24.85
C TRP A 253 -23.13 -15.76 -24.48
N ALA A 254 -23.14 -16.73 -25.39
CA ALA A 254 -24.12 -17.79 -25.42
C ALA A 254 -24.10 -18.76 -24.22
N GLU A 255 -22.95 -18.97 -23.58
CA GLU A 255 -22.83 -19.74 -22.32
C GLU A 255 -23.48 -19.06 -21.11
N THR A 256 -23.96 -17.83 -21.27
CA THR A 256 -24.75 -17.11 -20.25
C THR A 256 -26.13 -16.68 -20.78
N HIS A 257 -26.49 -17.10 -22.00
CA HIS A 257 -27.70 -16.71 -22.74
C HIS A 257 -27.87 -15.18 -22.94
N ILE A 258 -26.80 -14.39 -22.79
CA ILE A 258 -26.81 -12.94 -23.06
C ILE A 258 -26.77 -12.70 -24.57
N ARG A 259 -27.88 -12.19 -25.11
CA ARG A 259 -28.09 -11.90 -26.54
C ARG A 259 -27.18 -10.78 -27.09
N PRO A 260 -27.00 -10.70 -28.41
CA PRO A 260 -26.23 -9.62 -29.06
C PRO A 260 -26.70 -8.22 -28.70
N TRP A 261 -25.76 -7.28 -28.67
CA TRP A 261 -25.98 -5.93 -28.18
C TRP A 261 -27.00 -5.13 -28.99
N LYS A 262 -27.04 -5.30 -30.32
CA LYS A 262 -27.97 -4.59 -31.22
C LYS A 262 -29.44 -4.78 -30.80
N SER A 263 -29.84 -6.03 -30.52
CA SER A 263 -31.17 -6.36 -30.04
C SER A 263 -31.33 -6.05 -28.55
N LEU A 264 -30.36 -6.45 -27.73
CA LEU A 264 -30.47 -6.37 -26.28
C LEU A 264 -30.53 -4.92 -25.77
N LEU A 265 -29.88 -3.98 -26.44
CA LEU A 265 -29.98 -2.54 -26.14
C LEU A 265 -31.40 -2.01 -26.42
N LYS A 266 -32.06 -2.49 -27.47
CA LYS A 266 -33.47 -2.19 -27.76
C LYS A 266 -34.39 -2.82 -26.71
N ASP A 267 -34.17 -4.09 -26.37
CA ASP A 267 -35.01 -4.80 -25.40
C ASP A 267 -34.89 -4.17 -23.99
N ILE A 268 -33.69 -3.71 -23.61
CA ILE A 268 -33.48 -2.87 -22.41
C ILE A 268 -34.19 -1.52 -22.53
N ARG A 269 -34.16 -0.84 -23.69
CA ARG A 269 -34.87 0.43 -23.92
C ARG A 269 -36.38 0.29 -23.74
N GLU A 270 -36.97 -0.83 -24.15
CA GLU A 270 -38.38 -1.15 -23.87
C GLU A 270 -38.59 -1.56 -22.41
N GLY A 271 -37.64 -2.29 -21.81
CA GLY A 271 -37.60 -2.58 -20.37
C GLY A 271 -37.69 -1.33 -19.50
N ASN A 272 -36.95 -0.28 -19.85
CA ASN A 272 -36.92 1.00 -19.11
C ASN A 272 -38.29 1.69 -19.05
N LYS A 273 -39.16 1.49 -20.05
CA LYS A 273 -40.50 2.09 -20.12
C LYS A 273 -41.52 1.39 -19.21
N ARG A 274 -41.27 0.14 -18.83
CA ARG A 274 -42.21 -0.68 -18.03
C ARG A 274 -42.45 -0.10 -16.63
N ILE A 275 -41.47 0.62 -16.07
CA ILE A 275 -41.57 1.34 -14.80
C ILE A 275 -40.90 2.71 -14.96
N LYS A 276 -41.69 3.79 -14.90
CA LYS A 276 -41.19 5.18 -14.93
C LYS A 276 -40.12 5.37 -13.87
N TRP A 277 -39.08 6.16 -14.14
CA TRP A 277 -37.90 6.25 -13.26
C TRP A 277 -38.28 6.61 -11.80
N LYS A 278 -39.19 7.56 -11.59
CA LYS A 278 -39.68 7.96 -10.25
C LYS A 278 -40.40 6.82 -9.50
N ASP A 279 -41.02 5.87 -10.21
CA ASP A 279 -41.76 4.74 -9.64
C ASP A 279 -40.88 3.50 -9.37
N ARG A 280 -39.61 3.52 -9.81
CA ARG A 280 -38.66 2.42 -9.59
C ARG A 280 -38.28 2.29 -8.12
N VAL A 281 -37.87 1.07 -7.74
CA VAL A 281 -37.47 0.71 -6.37
C VAL A 281 -36.29 1.60 -5.91
N PRO A 282 -36.38 2.33 -4.78
CA PRO A 282 -35.47 3.43 -4.44
C PRO A 282 -34.12 3.00 -3.84
N TYR A 283 -33.59 1.85 -4.23
CA TYR A 283 -32.37 1.25 -3.69
C TYR A 283 -31.31 0.99 -4.77
N ALA A 284 -30.03 0.93 -4.38
CA ALA A 284 -28.94 0.55 -5.27
C ALA A 284 -28.85 -0.97 -5.47
N TYR A 285 -29.06 -1.41 -6.70
CA TYR A 285 -29.21 -2.82 -7.04
C TYR A 285 -27.95 -3.45 -7.63
N TRP A 286 -27.68 -4.70 -7.25
CA TRP A 286 -26.70 -5.57 -7.91
C TRP A 286 -27.16 -7.04 -7.94
N LYS A 287 -26.92 -7.74 -9.05
CA LYS A 287 -26.98 -9.20 -9.15
C LYS A 287 -25.72 -9.66 -9.88
N GLY A 288 -24.96 -10.59 -9.31
CA GLY A 288 -23.72 -11.05 -9.93
C GLY A 288 -22.99 -12.14 -9.13
N ASN A 289 -22.05 -12.85 -9.79
CA ASN A 289 -21.24 -13.86 -9.12
C ASN A 289 -20.15 -13.16 -8.31
N PRO A 290 -20.13 -13.28 -6.96
CA PRO A 290 -19.16 -12.61 -6.10
C PRO A 290 -17.87 -13.43 -5.94
N HIS A 291 -17.89 -14.75 -6.14
CA HIS A 291 -16.86 -15.68 -5.66
C HIS A 291 -15.53 -15.68 -6.43
N VAL A 292 -15.39 -14.79 -7.41
CA VAL A 292 -14.17 -14.64 -8.21
C VAL A 292 -12.97 -14.00 -7.43
N ALA A 293 -12.95 -13.92 -6.06
CA ALA A 293 -12.64 -12.63 -5.36
C ALA A 293 -12.49 -12.52 -3.73
N PRO A 294 -11.52 -11.75 -3.05
CA PRO A 294 -11.45 -10.54 -1.97
C PRO A 294 -11.63 -8.80 -2.03
N TRP A 295 -12.29 -7.66 -2.66
CA TRP A 295 -13.50 -6.95 -3.51
C TRP A 295 -15.06 -7.22 -3.53
N ARG A 296 -15.62 -7.88 -4.57
CA ARG A 296 -17.03 -8.12 -5.01
C ARG A 296 -18.06 -8.74 -4.02
N GLY A 297 -17.88 -8.48 -2.74
CA GLY A 297 -18.33 -9.37 -1.68
C GLY A 297 -18.10 -8.82 -0.27
N ASP A 298 -17.21 -7.85 -0.14
CA ASP A 298 -17.42 -6.79 0.83
C ASP A 298 -18.38 -5.74 0.29
N LEU A 299 -18.50 -5.58 -1.05
CA LEU A 299 -19.74 -5.04 -1.63
C LEU A 299 -20.96 -5.76 -1.06
N MET A 300 -20.90 -7.09 -0.94
CA MET A 300 -22.05 -7.87 -0.45
C MET A 300 -22.21 -7.79 1.09
N ARG A 301 -21.23 -7.28 1.83
CA ARG A 301 -21.44 -6.80 3.22
C ARG A 301 -22.26 -5.50 3.26
N CYS A 302 -22.41 -4.81 2.14
CA CYS A 302 -23.34 -3.71 1.96
C CYS A 302 -24.78 -4.19 1.67
N ASN A 303 -25.08 -5.50 1.68
CA ASN A 303 -26.46 -5.97 1.50
C ASN A 303 -27.30 -5.67 2.76
N VAL A 304 -28.61 -5.59 2.60
CA VAL A 304 -29.55 -5.38 3.71
C VAL A 304 -29.52 -6.55 4.71
N THR A 305 -29.61 -6.20 5.99
CA THR A 305 -29.66 -7.13 7.13
C THR A 305 -30.67 -6.65 8.18
N GLU A 306 -30.86 -7.46 9.21
CA GLU A 306 -31.53 -7.16 10.48
C GLU A 306 -31.14 -5.81 11.12
N LYS A 307 -29.85 -5.42 11.02
CA LYS A 307 -29.24 -4.37 11.87
C LYS A 307 -28.81 -3.14 11.09
N GLU A 308 -28.65 -3.30 9.77
CA GLU A 308 -28.16 -2.27 8.88
C GLU A 308 -28.73 -2.50 7.47
N ASP A 309 -29.26 -1.43 6.90
CA ASP A 309 -29.61 -1.34 5.49
C ASP A 309 -28.78 -0.22 4.85
N TRP A 310 -27.93 -0.56 3.88
CA TRP A 310 -27.12 0.42 3.15
C TRP A 310 -27.86 1.07 1.98
N ASN A 311 -29.20 0.99 1.98
CA ASN A 311 -30.09 1.31 0.87
C ASN A 311 -29.70 0.56 -0.41
N ALA A 312 -29.21 -0.67 -0.26
CA ALA A 312 -28.68 -1.50 -1.32
C ALA A 312 -29.30 -2.91 -1.31
N ARG A 313 -29.52 -3.48 -2.50
CA ARG A 313 -30.23 -4.75 -2.73
C ARG A 313 -29.37 -5.64 -3.61
N LEU A 314 -28.68 -6.59 -2.98
CA LEU A 314 -27.56 -7.29 -3.59
C LEU A 314 -27.81 -8.81 -3.60
N TYR A 315 -27.73 -9.41 -4.78
CA TYR A 315 -28.12 -10.80 -5.03
C TYR A 315 -26.95 -11.60 -5.62
N VAL A 316 -26.78 -12.83 -5.14
CA VAL A 316 -25.78 -13.76 -5.69
C VAL A 316 -26.28 -14.31 -7.02
N GLN A 317 -25.50 -14.13 -8.07
CA GLN A 317 -25.71 -14.85 -9.33
C GLN A 317 -24.96 -16.17 -9.30
N ASP A 318 -25.70 -17.27 -9.27
CA ASP A 318 -25.17 -18.62 -9.52
C ASP A 318 -25.43 -18.99 -10.98
N TRP A 319 -24.39 -18.93 -11.81
CA TRP A 319 -24.50 -19.24 -13.24
C TRP A 319 -24.74 -20.72 -13.53
N ILE A 320 -24.36 -21.63 -12.63
CA ILE A 320 -24.62 -23.07 -12.79
C ILE A 320 -26.11 -23.32 -12.59
N LYS A 321 -26.71 -22.73 -11.54
CA LYS A 321 -28.14 -22.83 -11.27
C LYS A 321 -29.00 -22.14 -12.35
N GLU A 322 -28.59 -20.97 -12.85
CA GLU A 322 -29.32 -20.33 -13.96
C GLU A 322 -29.28 -21.20 -15.22
N GLY A 323 -28.13 -21.80 -15.57
CA GLY A 323 -28.03 -22.73 -16.69
C GLY A 323 -28.95 -23.94 -16.55
N GLN A 324 -29.06 -24.52 -15.35
CA GLN A 324 -30.01 -25.59 -15.03
C GLN A 324 -31.49 -25.16 -15.11
N THR A 325 -31.77 -23.85 -15.08
CA THR A 325 -33.13 -23.28 -15.09
C THR A 325 -33.42 -22.42 -16.32
N GLY A 326 -32.60 -22.53 -17.39
CA GLY A 326 -32.80 -21.84 -18.66
C GLY A 326 -32.50 -20.33 -18.65
N TYR A 327 -31.80 -19.82 -17.63
CA TYR A 327 -31.51 -18.40 -17.41
C TYR A 327 -32.74 -17.49 -17.20
N ASN A 328 -33.89 -18.09 -16.88
CA ASN A 328 -35.20 -17.42 -16.73
C ASN A 328 -35.26 -16.29 -15.67
N GLN A 329 -34.21 -16.10 -14.86
CA GLN A 329 -34.12 -15.00 -13.88
C GLN A 329 -32.98 -14.00 -14.20
N SER A 330 -32.33 -14.11 -15.37
CA SER A 330 -31.12 -13.36 -15.73
C SER A 330 -31.22 -12.51 -16.99
N ASN A 331 -32.37 -12.47 -17.65
CA ASN A 331 -32.75 -11.44 -18.64
C ASN A 331 -32.32 -10.04 -18.14
N LEU A 332 -31.79 -9.18 -18.99
CA LEU A 332 -31.20 -7.89 -18.58
C LEU A 332 -32.21 -6.73 -18.70
N GLU A 333 -33.12 -6.81 -19.66
CA GLU A 333 -34.30 -5.97 -19.85
C GLU A 333 -35.25 -5.99 -18.63
N ASP A 334 -35.27 -7.10 -17.89
CA ASP A 334 -36.09 -7.27 -16.69
C ASP A 334 -35.44 -6.64 -15.43
N GLN A 335 -34.18 -6.19 -15.51
CA GLN A 335 -33.40 -5.73 -14.35
C GLN A 335 -33.36 -4.21 -14.15
N CYS A 336 -34.04 -3.42 -14.98
CA CYS A 336 -34.08 -1.95 -14.87
C CYS A 336 -35.16 -1.43 -13.91
N THR A 337 -35.52 -2.23 -12.89
CA THR A 337 -36.60 -2.00 -11.92
C THR A 337 -36.23 -1.13 -10.71
N HIS A 338 -34.95 -0.78 -10.56
CA HIS A 338 -34.40 -0.05 -9.41
C HIS A 338 -33.82 1.30 -9.84
N ARG A 339 -34.01 2.34 -9.02
CA ARG A 339 -33.55 3.72 -9.31
C ARG A 339 -32.05 3.82 -9.50
N TYR A 340 -31.25 2.99 -8.83
CA TYR A 340 -29.79 3.03 -8.92
C TYR A 340 -29.23 1.62 -9.19
N LYS A 341 -28.17 1.54 -9.98
CA LYS A 341 -27.49 0.27 -10.34
C LYS A 341 -26.04 0.34 -9.88
N ILE A 342 -25.47 -0.74 -9.36
CA ILE A 342 -24.09 -0.71 -8.87
C ILE A 342 -23.15 -1.30 -9.92
N TYR A 343 -22.10 -0.56 -10.28
CA TYR A 343 -20.99 -1.17 -11.01
C TYR A 343 -19.95 -1.75 -10.07
N ILE A 344 -19.42 -2.90 -10.48
CA ILE A 344 -18.30 -3.56 -9.83
C ILE A 344 -17.63 -4.54 -10.79
N GLU A 345 -16.31 -4.41 -10.87
CA GLU A 345 -15.43 -5.23 -11.69
C GLU A 345 -15.59 -6.75 -11.41
N GLY A 346 -15.11 -7.63 -12.31
CA GLY A 346 -15.18 -9.10 -12.21
C GLY A 346 -13.91 -9.79 -11.67
N TRP A 347 -13.02 -10.21 -12.56
CA TRP A 347 -11.61 -10.57 -12.23
C TRP A 347 -10.60 -9.57 -12.85
N ALA A 348 -11.01 -8.89 -13.92
CA ALA A 348 -10.59 -7.55 -14.32
C ALA A 348 -11.86 -6.70 -14.46
N TRP A 349 -12.03 -5.87 -15.50
CA TRP A 349 -13.30 -5.19 -15.82
C TRP A 349 -14.51 -6.16 -15.86
N SER A 350 -15.73 -5.65 -15.86
CA SER A 350 -16.95 -6.48 -15.92
C SER A 350 -17.85 -6.08 -17.09
N VAL A 351 -18.04 -7.03 -18.00
CA VAL A 351 -18.97 -7.02 -19.15
C VAL A 351 -20.36 -6.44 -18.85
N SER A 352 -20.80 -6.52 -17.58
CA SER A 352 -22.03 -5.92 -17.05
C SER A 352 -22.16 -4.41 -17.19
N GLU A 353 -21.06 -3.66 -17.35
CA GLU A 353 -21.01 -2.19 -17.31
C GLU A 353 -22.01 -1.54 -18.26
N LYS A 354 -21.90 -1.84 -19.56
CA LYS A 354 -22.80 -1.32 -20.61
C LYS A 354 -24.29 -1.65 -20.36
N TYR A 355 -24.60 -2.87 -19.89
CA TYR A 355 -26.00 -3.27 -19.63
C TYR A 355 -26.63 -2.52 -18.45
N ILE A 356 -25.87 -2.19 -17.40
CA ILE A 356 -26.44 -1.48 -16.24
C ILE A 356 -26.56 0.03 -16.46
N PHE A 357 -25.68 0.63 -17.25
CA PHE A 357 -25.80 2.03 -17.67
C PHE A 357 -27.00 2.22 -18.63
N ALA A 358 -27.27 1.25 -19.51
CA ALA A 358 -28.43 1.27 -20.41
C ALA A 358 -29.80 1.32 -19.71
N CYS A 359 -29.88 1.15 -18.38
CA CYS A 359 -31.14 1.18 -17.64
C CYS A 359 -31.74 2.58 -17.41
N ASP A 360 -31.08 3.69 -17.78
CA ASP A 360 -31.44 5.07 -17.40
C ASP A 360 -31.47 5.34 -15.87
N SER A 361 -30.91 4.43 -15.08
CA SER A 361 -30.75 4.54 -13.63
C SER A 361 -29.32 4.96 -13.31
N PRO A 362 -29.04 5.95 -12.43
CA PRO A 362 -27.66 6.30 -12.10
C PRO A 362 -26.85 5.09 -11.68
N VAL A 363 -25.76 4.87 -12.41
CA VAL A 363 -24.77 3.88 -12.03
C VAL A 363 -23.96 4.45 -10.88
N MET A 364 -24.05 3.76 -9.75
CA MET A 364 -23.15 3.87 -8.63
C MET A 364 -21.84 3.21 -9.05
N LEU A 365 -21.01 3.98 -9.76
CA LEU A 365 -19.71 3.55 -10.22
C LEU A 365 -18.76 3.59 -9.02
N ILE A 366 -18.76 2.50 -8.25
CA ILE A 366 -17.65 2.27 -7.33
C ILE A 366 -16.41 2.15 -8.21
N THR A 367 -15.44 2.99 -7.92
CA THR A 367 -14.18 3.16 -8.67
C THR A 367 -13.58 1.79 -9.11
N PRO A 368 -13.53 1.43 -10.44
CA PRO A 368 -12.84 0.26 -11.05
C PRO A 368 -11.35 0.43 -11.51
N ARG A 369 -10.47 -0.58 -11.41
CA ARG A 369 -9.02 -0.49 -11.70
C ARG A 369 -8.70 -0.56 -13.19
N PHE A 370 -9.46 -1.37 -13.88
CA PHE A 370 -9.32 -1.65 -15.30
C PHE A 370 -10.27 -0.74 -16.06
N TYR A 371 -9.90 -0.44 -17.30
CA TYR A 371 -10.76 0.29 -18.22
C TYR A 371 -11.01 -0.52 -19.48
N ASP A 372 -12.24 -0.46 -19.97
CA ASP A 372 -12.55 -0.78 -21.35
C ASP A 372 -12.38 0.46 -22.25
N PHE A 373 -12.88 0.37 -23.48
CA PHE A 373 -12.71 1.39 -24.49
C PHE A 373 -13.57 2.64 -24.27
N PHE A 374 -14.70 2.57 -23.54
CA PHE A 374 -15.67 3.66 -23.46
C PHE A 374 -15.76 4.32 -22.08
N ILE A 375 -15.55 3.59 -20.97
CA ILE A 375 -15.68 4.15 -19.61
C ILE A 375 -14.74 5.34 -19.39
N ARG A 376 -13.61 5.35 -20.11
CA ARG A 376 -12.64 6.45 -20.22
C ARG A 376 -13.26 7.79 -20.65
N GLY A 377 -14.31 7.79 -21.46
CA GLY A 377 -15.06 8.98 -21.85
C GLY A 377 -16.10 9.47 -20.83
N MET A 378 -16.53 8.62 -19.89
CA MET A 378 -17.66 8.95 -19.00
C MET A 378 -17.22 9.79 -17.79
N VAL A 379 -18.05 10.77 -17.39
CA VAL A 379 -17.69 11.83 -16.41
C VAL A 379 -18.47 11.66 -15.08
N PRO A 380 -17.81 11.73 -13.90
CA PRO A 380 -18.46 11.70 -12.59
C PRO A 380 -19.48 12.83 -12.41
N GLN A 381 -20.55 12.57 -11.64
CA GLN A 381 -21.70 13.47 -11.44
C GLN A 381 -22.47 13.91 -12.70
N ARG A 382 -22.01 13.54 -13.90
CA ARG A 382 -22.70 13.76 -15.17
C ARG A 382 -23.28 12.46 -15.74
N HIS A 383 -22.49 11.39 -15.88
CA HIS A 383 -22.94 10.11 -16.43
C HIS A 383 -23.08 9.01 -15.36
N TYR A 384 -22.34 9.10 -14.26
CA TYR A 384 -22.40 8.18 -13.11
C TYR A 384 -22.21 8.91 -11.78
N TRP A 385 -22.59 8.26 -10.69
CA TRP A 385 -22.22 8.70 -9.35
C TRP A 385 -20.92 7.98 -8.91
N PRO A 386 -19.83 8.69 -8.58
CA PRO A 386 -18.60 8.07 -8.13
C PRO A 386 -18.75 7.56 -6.69
N VAL A 387 -18.34 6.32 -6.43
CA VAL A 387 -18.42 5.69 -5.10
C VAL A 387 -17.03 5.20 -4.67
N ARG A 388 -16.64 5.47 -3.41
CA ARG A 388 -15.31 5.17 -2.87
C ARG A 388 -15.17 3.68 -2.57
N ASP A 389 -14.24 2.95 -3.22
CA ASP A 389 -14.03 1.50 -2.94
C ASP A 389 -13.76 1.21 -1.45
N ASN A 390 -12.84 1.95 -0.83
CA ASN A 390 -12.41 1.73 0.56
C ASN A 390 -13.53 1.94 1.61
N ASP A 391 -14.64 2.63 1.27
CA ASP A 391 -15.81 2.81 2.14
C ASP A 391 -17.14 2.67 1.37
N LYS A 392 -17.17 1.69 0.46
CA LYS A 392 -18.23 1.52 -0.56
C LYS A 392 -19.64 1.45 0.02
N CYS A 393 -19.85 0.85 1.20
CA CYS A 393 -21.20 0.72 1.76
C CYS A 393 -21.80 2.06 2.20
N ARG A 394 -21.00 2.91 2.86
CA ARG A 394 -21.42 4.27 3.24
C ARG A 394 -21.55 5.17 2.02
N SER A 395 -20.59 5.08 1.11
CA SER A 395 -20.59 5.87 -0.12
C SER A 395 -21.77 5.51 -1.04
N LEU A 396 -22.22 4.25 -1.07
CA LEU A 396 -23.50 3.83 -1.67
C LEU A 396 -24.71 4.41 -0.91
N LYS A 397 -24.78 4.20 0.41
CA LYS A 397 -25.90 4.65 1.24
C LYS A 397 -26.14 6.16 1.10
N PHE A 398 -25.08 6.96 1.20
CA PHE A 398 -25.11 8.40 0.97
C PHE A 398 -25.57 8.77 -0.44
N ALA A 399 -25.05 8.13 -1.48
CA ALA A 399 -25.43 8.44 -2.86
C ALA A 399 -26.91 8.13 -3.15
N VAL A 400 -27.45 7.06 -2.55
CA VAL A 400 -28.87 6.69 -2.64
C VAL A 400 -29.76 7.62 -1.81
N GLU A 401 -29.35 8.00 -0.59
CA GLU A 401 -30.06 8.97 0.25
C GLU A 401 -30.08 10.37 -0.41
N TYR A 402 -28.93 10.83 -0.92
CA TYR A 402 -28.83 12.05 -1.69
C TYR A 402 -29.71 11.99 -2.94
N GLY A 403 -29.62 10.92 -3.74
CA GLY A 403 -30.40 10.76 -4.96
C GLY A 403 -31.92 10.69 -4.74
N ASN A 404 -32.35 10.05 -3.64
CA ASN A 404 -33.77 9.97 -3.28
C ASN A 404 -34.32 11.30 -2.75
N ASN A 405 -33.47 12.17 -2.18
CA ASN A 405 -33.83 13.53 -1.77
C ASN A 405 -33.69 14.56 -2.90
N HIS A 406 -32.90 14.26 -3.94
CA HIS A 406 -32.66 15.11 -5.11
C HIS A 406 -33.02 14.35 -6.39
N THR A 407 -34.26 13.84 -6.46
CA THR A 407 -34.73 12.91 -7.49
C THR A 407 -34.49 13.41 -8.91
N GLU A 408 -34.62 14.71 -9.17
CA GLU A 408 -34.39 15.30 -10.50
C GLU A 408 -32.92 15.30 -10.91
N LYS A 409 -31.98 15.58 -9.98
CA LYS A 409 -30.53 15.46 -10.25
C LYS A 409 -30.13 13.99 -10.45
N ALA A 410 -30.74 13.07 -9.71
CA ALA A 410 -30.55 11.63 -9.91
C ALA A 410 -31.10 11.17 -11.28
N GLU A 411 -32.34 11.51 -11.62
CA GLU A 411 -32.97 11.19 -12.91
C GLU A 411 -32.15 11.75 -14.08
N ALA A 412 -31.62 12.97 -13.96
CA ALA A 412 -30.74 13.59 -14.95
C ALA A 412 -29.40 12.82 -15.15
N ILE A 413 -28.74 12.39 -14.07
CA ILE A 413 -27.51 11.57 -14.14
C ILE A 413 -27.82 10.21 -14.78
N GLY A 414 -28.96 9.61 -14.43
CA GLY A 414 -29.41 8.33 -14.97
C GLY A 414 -29.66 8.40 -16.47
N ALA A 415 -30.44 9.39 -16.90
CA ALA A 415 -30.73 9.63 -18.31
C ALA A 415 -29.50 10.10 -19.11
N ALA A 416 -28.51 10.75 -18.49
CA ALA A 416 -27.26 11.12 -19.17
C ALA A 416 -26.31 9.92 -19.34
N GLY A 417 -26.17 9.05 -18.33
CA GLY A 417 -25.47 7.77 -18.47
C GLY A 417 -26.18 6.80 -19.44
N GLY A 418 -27.51 6.78 -19.40
CA GLY A 418 -28.36 6.01 -20.30
C GLY A 418 -28.21 6.44 -21.76
N ARG A 419 -28.35 7.74 -22.07
CA ARG A 419 -28.16 8.26 -23.43
C ARG A 419 -26.77 7.99 -23.99
N PHE A 420 -25.71 8.18 -23.21
CA PHE A 420 -24.35 7.80 -23.64
C PHE A 420 -24.28 6.33 -24.11
N ILE A 421 -24.99 5.42 -23.45
CA ILE A 421 -25.04 4.02 -23.89
C ILE A 421 -26.02 3.79 -25.07
N HIS A 422 -27.16 4.47 -25.08
CA HIS A 422 -28.22 4.33 -26.09
C HIS A 422 -27.94 5.03 -27.42
N GLU A 423 -27.01 6.00 -27.45
CA GLU A 423 -26.70 6.87 -28.58
C GLU A 423 -25.22 6.76 -28.98
N ASP A 424 -24.27 6.93 -28.05
CA ASP A 424 -22.81 6.90 -28.33
C ASP A 424 -22.20 5.49 -28.38
N MET A 425 -22.93 4.47 -27.91
CA MET A 425 -22.47 3.06 -27.85
C MET A 425 -23.35 2.09 -28.64
N LYS A 426 -24.19 2.58 -29.55
CA LYS A 426 -24.91 1.76 -30.55
C LYS A 426 -23.92 0.94 -31.40
N MET A 427 -24.36 -0.20 -31.96
CA MET A 427 -23.48 -1.13 -32.69
C MET A 427 -22.74 -0.47 -33.86
N GLU A 428 -23.34 0.53 -34.49
CA GLU A 428 -22.73 1.30 -35.58
C GLU A 428 -21.45 2.00 -35.10
N TYR A 429 -21.47 2.63 -33.91
CA TYR A 429 -20.27 3.23 -33.31
C TYR A 429 -19.32 2.19 -32.70
N VAL A 430 -19.79 0.99 -32.33
CA VAL A 430 -18.90 -0.12 -31.95
C VAL A 430 -18.08 -0.57 -33.17
N TYR A 431 -18.71 -0.71 -34.33
CA TYR A 431 -18.00 -1.00 -35.58
C TYR A 431 -17.07 0.14 -35.99
N ASP A 432 -17.50 1.40 -35.90
CA ASP A 432 -16.63 2.56 -36.21
C ASP A 432 -15.41 2.63 -35.28
N TYR A 433 -15.56 2.33 -33.98
CA TYR A 433 -14.43 2.31 -33.05
C TYR A 433 -13.40 1.26 -33.45
N ILE A 434 -13.86 0.05 -33.82
CA ILE A 434 -12.95 -1.03 -34.27
C ILE A 434 -12.34 -0.68 -35.62
N PHE A 435 -13.11 -0.10 -36.55
CA PHE A 435 -12.62 0.37 -37.84
C PHE A 435 -11.46 1.33 -37.66
N HIS A 436 -11.63 2.37 -36.83
CA HIS A 436 -10.60 3.37 -36.57
C HIS A 436 -9.41 2.79 -35.80
N LEU A 437 -9.64 1.96 -34.78
CA LEU A 437 -8.57 1.30 -34.02
C LEU A 437 -7.69 0.44 -34.93
N LEU A 438 -8.28 -0.36 -35.82
CA LEU A 438 -7.57 -1.21 -36.77
C LEU A 438 -6.88 -0.38 -37.87
N ASN A 439 -7.50 0.71 -38.34
CA ASN A 439 -6.89 1.60 -39.33
C ASN A 439 -5.69 2.37 -38.78
N GLU A 440 -5.76 2.95 -37.58
CA GLU A 440 -4.61 3.62 -36.96
C GLU A 440 -3.52 2.62 -36.57
N TYR A 441 -3.88 1.41 -36.11
CA TYR A 441 -2.91 0.35 -35.83
C TYR A 441 -2.15 -0.11 -37.09
N ALA A 442 -2.84 -0.33 -38.21
CA ALA A 442 -2.22 -0.79 -39.46
C ALA A 442 -1.13 0.17 -39.98
N LYS A 443 -1.34 1.48 -39.85
CA LYS A 443 -0.36 2.52 -40.24
C LYS A 443 0.97 2.45 -39.46
N LEU A 444 0.97 1.77 -38.31
CA LEU A 444 2.15 1.64 -37.44
C LEU A 444 3.03 0.44 -37.83
N LEU A 445 2.49 -0.54 -38.56
CA LEU A 445 3.23 -1.73 -38.99
C LEU A 445 4.41 -1.36 -39.91
N LYS A 446 5.57 -1.96 -39.67
CA LYS A 446 6.82 -1.78 -40.47
C LYS A 446 7.17 -3.00 -41.32
N PHE A 447 6.19 -3.85 -41.58
CA PHE A 447 6.27 -5.05 -42.40
C PHE A 447 4.96 -5.23 -43.17
N LYS A 448 4.98 -5.99 -44.27
CA LYS A 448 3.73 -6.46 -44.90
C LYS A 448 3.16 -7.65 -44.11
N PRO A 449 1.86 -7.69 -43.82
CA PRO A 449 1.19 -8.87 -43.27
C PRO A 449 1.39 -10.10 -44.15
N THR A 450 1.43 -11.27 -43.54
CA THR A 450 1.60 -12.56 -44.23
C THR A 450 0.73 -13.62 -43.56
N ILE A 451 -0.03 -14.39 -44.35
CA ILE A 451 -0.86 -15.50 -43.84
C ILE A 451 0.05 -16.59 -43.23
N PRO A 452 -0.08 -16.94 -41.94
CA PRO A 452 0.68 -18.03 -41.34
C PRO A 452 0.33 -19.40 -41.95
N PRO A 453 1.26 -20.37 -42.01
CA PRO A 453 1.02 -21.68 -42.62
C PRO A 453 -0.16 -22.49 -42.04
N ASN A 454 -0.52 -22.24 -40.77
CA ASN A 454 -1.63 -22.91 -40.08
C ASN A 454 -2.88 -22.02 -39.94
N ALA A 455 -2.95 -20.91 -40.68
CA ALA A 455 -4.10 -20.01 -40.61
C ALA A 455 -5.26 -20.47 -41.49
N MET A 456 -6.48 -20.35 -40.99
CA MET A 456 -7.71 -20.64 -41.73
C MET A 456 -8.39 -19.34 -42.18
N GLU A 457 -8.97 -19.32 -43.39
CA GLU A 457 -9.83 -18.23 -43.83
C GLU A 457 -11.12 -18.20 -43.02
N LEU A 458 -11.52 -17.02 -42.55
CA LEU A 458 -12.72 -16.80 -41.74
C LEU A 458 -13.75 -15.96 -42.49
N CYS A 459 -14.95 -16.51 -42.58
CA CYS A 459 -16.17 -15.86 -43.08
C CYS A 459 -17.34 -16.21 -42.15
N ALA A 460 -18.51 -15.62 -42.40
CA ALA A 460 -19.68 -15.85 -41.56
C ALA A 460 -20.09 -17.35 -41.59
N GLU A 461 -19.98 -18.01 -42.74
CA GLU A 461 -20.26 -19.43 -42.89
C GLU A 461 -19.30 -20.29 -42.06
N ALA A 462 -18.00 -20.02 -42.14
CA ALA A 462 -16.96 -20.80 -41.45
C ALA A 462 -17.13 -20.81 -39.92
N LEU A 463 -17.69 -19.74 -39.36
CA LEU A 463 -17.92 -19.60 -37.93
C LEU A 463 -19.34 -20.05 -37.51
N ALA A 464 -20.38 -19.69 -38.27
CA ALA A 464 -21.77 -19.91 -37.87
C ALA A 464 -22.40 -21.20 -38.42
N CYS A 465 -22.02 -21.69 -39.61
CA CYS A 465 -22.62 -22.88 -40.19
C CYS A 465 -22.20 -24.23 -39.54
N PRO A 466 -21.02 -24.36 -38.87
CA PRO A 466 -20.75 -25.52 -38.02
C PRO A 466 -21.22 -25.32 -36.56
N ALA A 467 -21.74 -24.15 -36.20
CA ALA A 467 -22.26 -23.87 -34.86
C ALA A 467 -23.74 -24.29 -34.74
N ASP A 468 -24.16 -24.62 -33.52
CA ASP A 468 -25.51 -25.06 -33.17
C ASP A 468 -26.10 -24.26 -31.99
N GLY A 469 -27.34 -24.60 -31.60
CA GLY A 469 -28.02 -24.06 -30.42
C GLY A 469 -27.95 -22.53 -30.28
N ASN A 470 -27.58 -22.07 -29.08
CA ASN A 470 -27.43 -20.63 -28.79
C ASN A 470 -26.21 -20.00 -29.49
N TRP A 471 -25.20 -20.78 -29.88
CA TRP A 471 -24.02 -20.27 -30.59
C TRP A 471 -24.43 -19.82 -31.99
N ARG A 472 -25.13 -20.70 -32.72
CA ARG A 472 -25.76 -20.40 -34.02
C ARG A 472 -26.73 -19.22 -33.92
N LYS A 473 -27.67 -19.28 -32.98
CA LYS A 473 -28.73 -18.27 -32.80
C LYS A 473 -28.15 -16.86 -32.62
N PHE A 474 -27.13 -16.70 -31.77
CA PHE A 474 -26.56 -15.37 -31.50
C PHE A 474 -25.68 -14.86 -32.65
N MET A 475 -25.07 -15.76 -33.43
CA MET A 475 -24.44 -15.39 -34.70
C MET A 475 -25.49 -14.94 -35.74
N GLU A 476 -26.58 -15.68 -35.95
CA GLU A 476 -27.65 -15.27 -36.87
C GLU A 476 -28.34 -13.96 -36.47
N GLU A 477 -28.49 -13.72 -35.17
CA GLU A 477 -29.06 -12.49 -34.60
C GLU A 477 -28.10 -11.30 -34.70
N SER A 478 -26.78 -11.52 -34.68
CA SER A 478 -25.75 -10.49 -34.86
C SER A 478 -25.14 -10.44 -36.27
N LEU A 479 -25.76 -11.13 -37.23
CA LEU A 479 -25.32 -11.17 -38.63
C LEU A 479 -25.68 -9.86 -39.32
N GLU A 480 -24.67 -9.09 -39.71
CA GLU A 480 -24.87 -7.93 -40.57
C GLU A 480 -25.08 -8.41 -42.02
N LYS A 481 -26.34 -8.39 -42.47
CA LYS A 481 -26.81 -8.96 -43.75
C LYS A 481 -26.56 -8.07 -44.96
N SER A 482 -26.18 -6.81 -44.73
CA SER A 482 -25.83 -5.82 -45.76
C SER A 482 -24.65 -4.97 -45.24
N PRO A 483 -24.00 -4.17 -46.10
CA PRO A 483 -23.02 -3.18 -45.66
C PRO A 483 -23.68 -2.06 -44.85
N SER A 484 -22.87 -1.19 -44.25
CA SER A 484 -23.35 0.07 -43.68
C SER A 484 -24.16 0.87 -44.71
N LEU A 485 -25.32 1.39 -44.29
CA LEU A 485 -26.11 2.33 -45.08
C LEU A 485 -25.46 3.72 -45.14
N HIS A 486 -24.57 4.04 -44.20
CA HIS A 486 -23.78 5.26 -44.22
C HIS A 486 -22.45 5.01 -44.94
N THR A 487 -22.14 5.86 -45.92
CA THR A 487 -21.04 5.63 -46.86
C THR A 487 -19.65 5.77 -46.24
N ASN A 488 -19.56 6.30 -45.02
CA ASN A 488 -18.36 6.39 -44.21
C ASN A 488 -18.68 6.07 -42.74
N PRO A 489 -17.71 5.51 -41.97
CA PRO A 489 -17.74 5.60 -40.52
C PRO A 489 -17.68 7.07 -40.07
N CYS A 490 -18.08 7.35 -38.83
CA CYS A 490 -17.96 8.68 -38.24
C CYS A 490 -16.52 9.22 -38.34
N THR A 491 -16.35 10.55 -38.32
CA THR A 491 -15.01 11.17 -38.36
C THR A 491 -14.31 11.00 -37.02
N LEU A 492 -13.18 10.29 -37.00
CA LEU A 492 -12.33 10.11 -35.82
C LEU A 492 -11.85 11.47 -35.29
N PRO A 493 -12.17 11.85 -34.04
CA PRO A 493 -11.69 13.11 -33.48
C PRO A 493 -10.16 13.09 -33.35
N PRO A 494 -9.49 14.26 -33.45
CA PRO A 494 -8.06 14.35 -33.24
C PRO A 494 -7.69 13.92 -31.82
N PRO A 495 -6.44 13.48 -31.57
CA PRO A 495 -5.95 13.32 -30.20
C PRO A 495 -6.20 14.62 -29.43
N TYR A 496 -6.46 14.51 -28.14
CA TYR A 496 -6.50 15.69 -27.28
C TYR A 496 -5.16 16.44 -27.43
N SER A 497 -5.19 17.78 -27.56
CA SER A 497 -3.95 18.56 -27.38
C SER A 497 -3.41 18.26 -25.99
N PRO A 498 -2.09 18.30 -25.74
CA PRO A 498 -1.57 17.90 -24.45
C PRO A 498 -2.19 18.72 -23.31
N GLU A 499 -2.47 20.01 -23.46
CA GLU A 499 -3.17 20.83 -22.44
C GLU A 499 -4.67 20.50 -22.33
N ALA A 500 -5.28 20.01 -23.42
CA ALA A 500 -6.68 19.55 -23.52
C ALA A 500 -6.86 18.04 -23.26
N LEU A 501 -5.78 17.34 -22.90
CA LEU A 501 -5.71 16.15 -21.93
C LEU A 501 -5.98 16.37 -18.93
N LYS A 502 -5.06 16.87 -18.01
CA LYS A 502 -5.28 17.86 -16.95
C LYS A 502 -6.65 18.57 -16.98
N GLY A 503 -7.05 19.25 -18.05
CA GLY A 503 -8.39 19.87 -18.16
C GLY A 503 -9.52 18.89 -17.81
N PHE A 504 -9.79 17.91 -18.67
CA PHE A 504 -10.82 16.87 -18.50
C PHE A 504 -10.63 16.03 -17.22
N ASN A 505 -9.39 15.81 -16.77
CA ASN A 505 -9.10 14.85 -15.72
C ASN A 505 -8.86 15.45 -14.34
N ASP A 506 -8.29 16.65 -14.23
CA ASP A 506 -8.42 17.48 -13.04
C ASP A 506 -9.91 17.81 -12.85
N GLU A 507 -10.69 18.04 -13.92
CA GLU A 507 -12.15 18.18 -13.84
C GLU A 507 -12.81 16.89 -13.31
N LYS A 508 -12.53 15.72 -13.88
CA LYS A 508 -13.04 14.43 -13.37
C LYS A 508 -12.62 14.17 -11.91
N PHE A 509 -11.38 14.49 -11.54
CA PHE A 509 -10.85 14.36 -10.18
C PHE A 509 -11.54 15.34 -9.21
N LYS A 510 -11.73 16.59 -9.64
CA LYS A 510 -12.49 17.64 -8.94
C LYS A 510 -13.94 17.22 -8.72
N LEU A 511 -14.66 16.80 -9.76
CA LEU A 511 -16.04 16.30 -9.66
C LEU A 511 -16.18 15.02 -8.83
N THR A 512 -15.07 14.27 -8.64
CA THR A 512 -14.97 13.15 -7.70
C THR A 512 -14.72 13.60 -6.25
N LYS A 513 -14.14 14.79 -6.02
CA LYS A 513 -13.89 15.39 -4.70
C LYS A 513 -14.95 16.37 -4.21
N GLU A 514 -15.67 17.09 -5.09
CA GLU A 514 -16.68 18.12 -4.74
C GLU A 514 -17.95 17.59 -4.03
N ASN A 515 -17.97 16.34 -3.59
CA ASN A 515 -18.94 15.82 -2.63
C ASN A 515 -18.55 16.09 -1.15
N ASP A 516 -17.32 16.56 -0.87
CA ASP A 516 -16.86 16.89 0.48
C ASP A 516 -17.16 18.39 0.82
N PHE A 517 -18.16 18.65 1.67
CA PHE A 517 -18.61 20.01 2.03
C PHE A 517 -18.04 20.51 3.38
N SER A 518 -17.31 21.64 3.37
CA SER A 518 -17.52 22.81 4.25
C SER A 518 -16.41 23.86 4.07
N SER A 519 -16.69 25.14 4.36
CA SER A 519 -15.75 26.25 4.16
C SER A 519 -15.68 27.18 5.38
N ILE A 520 -14.46 27.52 5.79
CA ILE A 520 -14.13 28.53 6.81
C ILE A 520 -12.89 29.30 6.32
N SER A 521 -12.80 30.61 6.62
CA SER A 521 -11.81 31.52 6.03
C SER A 521 -10.38 31.37 6.57
N TYR A 522 -9.41 31.51 5.68
CA TYR A 522 -7.99 31.17 5.87
C TYR A 522 -7.25 31.98 6.95
N GLU A 523 -7.58 33.26 7.15
CA GLU A 523 -6.80 34.17 8.01
C GLU A 523 -6.92 33.89 9.52
N ASN A 524 -8.01 33.29 9.98
CA ASN A 524 -8.20 32.97 11.41
C ASN A 524 -7.38 31.73 11.85
N VAL A 525 -6.96 30.88 10.92
CA VAL A 525 -6.19 29.65 11.22
C VAL A 525 -4.77 30.00 11.68
N LEU A 526 -4.12 30.97 11.02
CA LEU A 526 -2.73 31.35 11.31
C LEU A 526 -2.54 31.87 12.75
N LYS A 527 -3.55 32.50 13.36
CA LYS A 527 -3.50 33.00 14.75
C LYS A 527 -3.79 31.94 15.82
N LEU A 528 -4.25 30.74 15.43
CA LEU A 528 -4.37 29.59 16.35
C LEU A 528 -3.10 28.72 16.37
N PHE A 529 -2.34 28.71 15.27
CA PHE A 529 -1.23 27.77 15.04
C PHE A 529 -0.08 27.88 16.06
N GLU A 530 0.11 29.06 16.66
CA GLU A 530 1.16 29.30 17.67
C GLU A 530 0.84 28.73 19.07
N LYS A 531 -0.37 28.19 19.32
CA LYS A 531 -0.83 27.83 20.67
C LYS A 531 -1.03 26.34 20.99
N THR A 532 -1.06 25.44 20.00
CA THR A 532 -1.59 24.07 20.20
C THR A 532 -0.57 22.92 20.16
N THR A 533 0.71 23.17 19.89
CA THR A 533 1.71 22.11 19.63
C THR A 533 2.50 21.64 20.88
N ARG A 534 1.86 20.93 21.82
CA ARG A 534 2.54 20.20 22.92
C ARG A 534 1.82 18.90 23.37
N PHE A 535 2.22 17.73 22.84
CA PHE A 535 1.89 16.41 23.43
C PHE A 535 2.94 15.35 23.05
N HIS A 536 3.49 14.62 24.03
CA HIS A 536 4.62 13.69 23.86
C HIS A 536 4.54 12.50 24.87
N PRO A 537 4.32 11.24 24.44
CA PRO A 537 4.02 10.11 25.35
C PRO A 537 5.21 9.18 25.67
N PRO A 538 5.23 8.50 26.85
CA PRO A 538 6.37 7.69 27.32
C PRO A 538 6.42 6.21 26.78
N PRO A 539 7.37 5.35 27.22
CA PRO A 539 7.84 4.24 26.35
C PRO A 539 8.18 2.85 27.04
N LEU A 540 9.37 2.18 26.92
CA LEU A 540 9.72 0.80 27.44
C LEU A 540 11.27 0.55 27.68
N GLU A 541 11.91 0.89 28.83
CA GLU A 541 13.37 1.16 29.01
C GLU A 541 14.35 0.03 28.83
N HIS A 542 13.98 -1.08 28.19
CA HIS A 542 14.89 -2.11 27.64
C HIS A 542 14.71 -2.31 26.14
N PRO A 543 15.78 -2.70 25.42
CA PRO A 543 16.01 -2.28 24.04
C PRO A 543 15.93 -3.42 23.02
N LEU A 544 16.92 -3.61 22.16
CA LEU A 544 16.93 -4.59 21.08
C LEU A 544 18.14 -5.51 21.20
N ASP A 545 18.10 -6.85 21.13
CA ASP A 545 19.35 -7.57 20.82
C ASP A 545 19.22 -8.79 19.88
N CYS A 546 20.03 -8.88 18.80
CA CYS A 546 19.62 -9.62 17.59
C CYS A 546 20.10 -11.09 17.26
N ILE A 547 21.09 -11.78 17.89
CA ILE A 547 21.48 -13.19 17.54
C ILE A 547 20.48 -14.18 18.09
N ALA A 548 20.36 -14.34 19.40
CA ALA A 548 21.00 -15.56 19.88
C ALA A 548 20.13 -16.82 20.12
N TRP A 549 18.94 -16.95 19.53
CA TRP A 549 18.00 -18.10 19.55
C TRP A 549 18.32 -19.15 18.52
N ASP A 550 18.02 -20.40 18.87
CA ASP A 550 18.32 -21.54 18.04
C ASP A 550 17.55 -21.54 16.72
N GLN A 551 18.14 -20.94 15.70
CA GLN A 551 17.68 -21.06 14.33
C GLN A 551 17.70 -22.53 13.84
N LYS A 552 18.43 -23.43 14.54
CA LYS A 552 18.44 -24.89 14.31
C LYS A 552 17.41 -25.64 15.18
N ASN A 553 17.31 -25.36 16.49
CA ASN A 553 16.45 -26.12 17.43
C ASN A 553 15.16 -25.41 17.87
N LYS A 554 14.85 -24.21 17.37
CA LYS A 554 13.66 -23.37 17.72
C LYS A 554 13.48 -23.07 19.21
N THR A 555 14.46 -23.42 20.04
CA THR A 555 14.38 -23.34 21.50
C THR A 555 15.10 -22.11 22.01
N CYS A 556 14.36 -21.39 22.83
CA CYS A 556 14.94 -20.31 23.57
C CYS A 556 15.46 -20.86 24.92
N SER A 557 15.49 -20.09 26.01
CA SER A 557 16.82 -19.57 26.38
C SER A 557 17.19 -19.32 27.88
N SER A 558 18.33 -19.60 28.47
CA SER A 558 18.62 -19.54 29.96
C SER A 558 18.91 -18.19 30.76
N LYS A 559 18.40 -16.95 30.48
CA LYS A 559 18.95 -15.63 31.00
C LYS A 559 17.96 -14.57 31.50
N TYR A 560 16.79 -14.47 30.89
CA TYR A 560 15.68 -13.79 31.53
C TYR A 560 15.45 -14.46 32.88
N PRO A 561 14.96 -13.74 33.86
CA PRO A 561 14.12 -14.25 34.90
C PRO A 561 12.92 -15.17 34.59
N THR A 562 13.00 -16.47 34.95
CA THR A 562 11.89 -17.46 34.80
C THR A 562 10.61 -17.16 35.59
N THR A 563 10.39 -15.93 36.11
CA THR A 563 9.30 -15.41 37.01
C THR A 563 9.71 -14.03 37.59
N TYR A 564 9.10 -13.45 38.64
CA TYR A 564 9.25 -12.05 39.14
C TYR A 564 9.72 -11.92 40.62
N GLN A 565 11.02 -11.76 40.94
CA GLN A 565 11.51 -11.77 42.34
C GLN A 565 11.48 -10.35 42.94
N PRO A 566 10.33 -9.93 43.49
CA PRO A 566 9.78 -8.59 43.36
C PRO A 566 10.75 -7.49 43.78
N MET A 567 10.72 -6.38 43.06
CA MET A 567 11.60 -5.25 43.33
C MET A 567 10.89 -3.94 43.65
N ASN A 568 11.21 -3.48 44.86
CA ASN A 568 10.40 -2.56 45.64
C ASN A 568 10.55 -1.08 45.26
N ASN A 569 9.39 -0.44 45.14
CA ASN A 569 8.99 0.78 45.87
C ASN A 569 9.84 2.05 45.76
N HIS A 570 9.29 3.10 45.15
CA HIS A 570 8.44 4.05 45.88
C HIS A 570 7.90 5.18 44.97
N TYR A 571 6.59 5.18 44.69
CA TYR A 571 5.76 6.39 44.72
C TYR A 571 4.44 6.06 45.46
N PRO A 572 3.69 7.05 46.01
CA PRO A 572 2.85 6.81 47.19
C PRO A 572 1.57 5.98 47.06
N SER A 573 1.11 5.53 48.22
CA SER A 573 -0.10 4.74 48.43
C SER A 573 -1.39 5.56 48.27
N SER A 574 -1.91 5.60 47.05
CA SER A 574 -3.35 5.49 46.82
C SER A 574 -3.57 4.27 45.95
N ASN A 575 -4.24 3.22 46.46
CA ASN A 575 -4.51 2.01 45.67
C ASN A 575 -5.20 2.40 44.35
N PRO A 576 -4.55 2.24 43.18
CA PRO A 576 -5.21 2.49 41.91
C PRO A 576 -6.21 1.35 41.71
N THR A 577 -7.48 1.59 41.99
CA THR A 577 -8.54 0.67 41.57
C THR A 577 -8.47 0.55 40.06
N CYS A 578 -8.11 -0.64 39.56
CA CYS A 578 -7.99 -0.89 38.13
C CYS A 578 -9.26 -0.40 37.42
N PRO A 579 -9.16 0.39 36.33
CA PRO A 579 -10.32 0.97 35.67
C PRO A 579 -11.45 -0.03 35.39
N ASP A 580 -12.70 0.40 35.50
CA ASP A 580 -13.90 -0.46 35.51
C ASP A 580 -14.00 -1.45 34.33
N TYR A 581 -13.31 -1.19 33.22
CA TYR A 581 -13.24 -2.10 32.08
C TYR A 581 -12.55 -3.45 32.38
N PHE A 582 -11.73 -3.56 33.43
CA PHE A 582 -11.03 -4.81 33.79
C PHE A 582 -11.97 -6.00 34.05
N ARG A 583 -13.17 -5.74 34.57
CA ARG A 583 -14.14 -6.77 34.98
C ARG A 583 -14.56 -7.74 33.86
N TRP A 584 -14.45 -7.33 32.59
CA TRP A 584 -14.93 -8.11 31.44
C TRP A 584 -14.15 -9.42 31.21
N ILE A 585 -12.91 -9.48 31.69
CA ILE A 585 -12.01 -10.64 31.60
C ILE A 585 -12.66 -11.96 32.04
N HIS A 586 -13.38 -11.96 33.17
CA HIS A 586 -13.96 -13.20 33.72
C HIS A 586 -15.22 -13.66 32.96
N GLU A 587 -15.93 -12.76 32.29
CA GLU A 587 -17.07 -13.10 31.45
C GLU A 587 -16.62 -13.67 30.10
N ASP A 588 -15.58 -13.11 29.48
CA ASP A 588 -15.03 -13.58 28.20
C ASP A 588 -14.49 -15.04 28.29
N LEU A 589 -14.10 -15.51 29.47
CA LEU A 589 -13.53 -16.84 29.73
C LEU A 589 -14.52 -17.89 30.27
N LYS A 590 -15.73 -17.45 30.62
CA LYS A 590 -16.81 -18.24 31.22
C LYS A 590 -17.16 -19.57 30.50
N PRO A 591 -17.15 -19.68 29.15
CA PRO A 591 -17.61 -20.89 28.45
C PRO A 591 -16.89 -22.20 28.77
N TRP A 592 -15.63 -22.15 29.21
CA TRP A 592 -14.81 -23.36 29.45
C TRP A 592 -14.67 -23.73 30.94
N LYS A 593 -15.31 -23.00 31.84
CA LYS A 593 -15.05 -23.07 33.30
C LYS A 593 -15.43 -24.41 33.94
N GLY A 594 -16.39 -25.15 33.39
CA GLY A 594 -16.80 -26.49 33.87
C GLY A 594 -16.33 -27.65 32.99
N THR A 595 -16.45 -27.52 31.66
CA THR A 595 -16.03 -28.54 30.69
C THR A 595 -14.52 -28.67 30.58
N GLY A 596 -13.78 -27.57 30.77
CA GLY A 596 -12.35 -27.47 30.51
C GLY A 596 -12.00 -27.54 29.02
N ILE A 597 -10.78 -27.13 28.69
CA ILE A 597 -10.26 -27.06 27.32
C ILE A 597 -9.43 -28.32 27.06
N THR A 598 -9.91 -29.20 26.19
CA THR A 598 -9.20 -30.45 25.80
C THR A 598 -8.27 -30.23 24.61
N ARG A 599 -7.35 -31.17 24.37
CA ARG A 599 -6.34 -31.08 23.28
C ARG A 599 -7.03 -30.87 21.93
N ASP A 600 -7.97 -31.75 21.59
CA ASP A 600 -8.75 -31.72 20.34
C ASP A 600 -9.51 -30.40 20.13
N MET A 601 -9.96 -29.72 21.19
CA MET A 601 -10.61 -28.40 21.05
C MET A 601 -9.61 -27.36 20.56
N VAL A 602 -8.37 -27.41 21.04
CA VAL A 602 -7.27 -26.53 20.60
C VAL A 602 -6.75 -26.92 19.22
N GLU A 603 -6.65 -28.22 18.90
CA GLU A 603 -6.24 -28.66 17.55
C GLU A 603 -7.31 -28.35 16.49
N ARG A 604 -8.61 -28.41 16.81
CA ARG A 604 -9.67 -27.95 15.89
C ARG A 604 -9.66 -26.44 15.68
N ALA A 605 -9.33 -25.65 16.72
CA ALA A 605 -9.16 -24.21 16.59
C ALA A 605 -7.92 -23.80 15.77
N ARG A 606 -7.04 -24.73 15.44
CA ARG A 606 -5.80 -24.50 14.69
C ARG A 606 -6.06 -24.02 13.26
N GLU A 607 -7.09 -24.52 12.57
CA GLU A 607 -7.35 -24.16 11.17
C GLU A 607 -7.68 -22.66 10.98
N PRO A 608 -8.67 -22.04 11.65
CA PRO A 608 -8.96 -20.61 11.47
C PRO A 608 -7.89 -19.68 12.07
N ALA A 609 -7.02 -20.16 12.96
CA ALA A 609 -6.04 -19.33 13.64
C ALA A 609 -4.89 -18.86 12.74
N HIS A 610 -4.45 -17.60 12.92
CA HIS A 610 -3.19 -17.13 12.34
C HIS A 610 -1.99 -17.78 13.05
N PHE A 611 -2.11 -17.97 14.37
CA PHE A 611 -1.11 -18.57 15.23
C PHE A 611 -1.76 -19.22 16.46
N ARG A 612 -1.07 -20.17 17.08
CA ARG A 612 -1.46 -20.82 18.34
C ARG A 612 -0.45 -20.48 19.41
N LEU A 613 -0.90 -19.89 20.51
CA LEU A 613 -0.07 -19.62 21.69
C LEU A 613 -0.04 -20.85 22.62
N VAL A 614 1.12 -21.16 23.20
CA VAL A 614 1.33 -22.23 24.18
C VAL A 614 2.25 -21.68 25.27
N ILE A 615 1.76 -21.52 26.50
CA ILE A 615 2.59 -21.09 27.64
C ILE A 615 2.99 -22.33 28.44
N LEU A 616 4.29 -22.64 28.49
CA LEU A 616 4.85 -23.81 29.14
C LEU A 616 6.08 -23.42 29.95
N ASP A 617 6.00 -23.65 31.25
CA ASP A 617 7.08 -23.36 32.20
C ASP A 617 7.64 -21.94 31.99
N GLY A 618 6.69 -21.01 31.80
CA GLY A 618 6.82 -19.56 31.67
C GLY A 618 7.32 -19.03 30.34
N LYS A 619 7.99 -19.89 29.59
CA LYS A 619 8.27 -19.71 28.19
C LYS A 619 6.92 -19.69 27.47
N VAL A 620 6.64 -18.60 26.79
CA VAL A 620 5.55 -18.60 25.81
C VAL A 620 6.11 -19.29 24.56
N TYR A 621 5.27 -19.89 23.72
CA TYR A 621 5.59 -20.48 22.42
C TYR A 621 4.48 -20.14 21.44
N VAL A 622 4.82 -20.01 20.16
CA VAL A 622 3.86 -19.83 19.08
C VAL A 622 4.06 -20.86 17.98
N GLU A 623 2.99 -21.55 17.60
CA GLU A 623 2.93 -22.22 16.32
C GLU A 623 2.32 -21.24 15.31
N LYS A 624 3.10 -20.80 14.32
CA LYS A 624 2.61 -19.95 13.23
C LYS A 624 1.89 -20.84 12.21
N ILE A 625 0.60 -20.57 11.98
CA ILE A 625 -0.27 -21.46 11.20
C ILE A 625 -0.63 -20.85 9.84
N LYS A 626 -0.84 -19.53 9.77
CA LYS A 626 -1.09 -18.81 8.51
C LYS A 626 -0.15 -17.60 8.37
N GLU A 627 0.30 -17.37 7.14
CA GLU A 627 1.06 -16.18 6.75
C GLU A 627 0.11 -14.97 6.70
N PHE A 628 0.29 -13.98 7.59
CA PHE A 628 -0.60 -12.83 7.78
C PHE A 628 -0.59 -11.87 6.56
N VAL A 629 -1.11 -12.22 5.39
CA VAL A 629 -1.05 -11.33 4.22
C VAL A 629 -1.88 -10.07 4.50
N LEU A 630 -1.20 -8.92 4.69
CA LEU A 630 -1.90 -7.64 4.52
C LEU A 630 -2.35 -7.57 3.07
N LEU A 631 -3.66 -7.39 2.90
CA LEU A 631 -4.28 -7.11 1.62
C LEU A 631 -3.99 -5.63 1.24
N VAL A 632 -2.70 -5.26 1.09
CA VAL A 632 -2.29 -3.91 0.63
C VAL A 632 -2.53 -3.79 -0.87
N ASP A 633 -3.80 -3.71 -1.21
CA ASP A 633 -4.33 -3.55 -2.56
C ASP A 633 -5.37 -2.40 -2.57
N GLN A 634 -5.44 -1.62 -1.47
CA GLN A 634 -6.14 -0.33 -1.44
C GLN A 634 -5.18 0.78 -1.86
N ASP A 635 -5.73 1.77 -2.55
CA ASP A 635 -4.97 2.90 -3.06
C ASP A 635 -4.64 3.89 -1.93
N PHE A 636 -3.40 3.84 -1.46
CA PHE A 636 -2.88 4.75 -0.44
C PHE A 636 -2.37 6.08 -1.04
N SER A 637 -2.60 6.40 -2.32
CA SER A 637 -2.11 7.65 -2.94
C SER A 637 -2.50 8.91 -2.15
N ASN A 638 -3.76 9.05 -1.70
CA ASN A 638 -4.18 10.16 -0.84
C ASN A 638 -3.48 10.16 0.55
N TRP A 639 -3.10 8.99 1.08
CA TRP A 639 -2.43 8.90 2.38
C TRP A 639 -0.92 9.14 2.23
N GLU A 640 -0.26 8.60 1.20
CA GLU A 640 1.10 8.99 0.81
C GLU A 640 1.17 10.51 0.49
N GLU A 641 0.11 11.12 -0.04
CA GLU A 641 -0.02 12.58 -0.30
C GLU A 641 -0.10 13.40 1.01
N GLU A 642 -1.00 13.05 1.93
CA GLU A 642 -1.07 13.60 3.29
C GLU A 642 0.31 13.59 3.94
N VAL A 643 0.89 12.41 3.98
CA VAL A 643 2.22 12.12 4.54
C VAL A 643 3.33 12.95 3.87
N ARG A 644 3.30 13.06 2.53
CA ARG A 644 4.26 13.83 1.71
C ARG A 644 4.11 15.35 1.87
N THR A 645 3.00 15.78 2.45
CA THR A 645 2.69 17.17 2.82
C THR A 645 2.73 17.43 4.33
N GLY A 646 3.08 16.44 5.16
CA GLY A 646 3.22 16.60 6.63
C GLY A 646 1.92 16.38 7.42
N PHE A 647 0.93 15.70 6.82
CA PHE A 647 -0.48 15.64 7.24
C PHE A 647 -1.21 16.98 7.14
N ASN A 648 -0.75 17.91 6.29
CA ASN A 648 -1.34 19.25 6.11
C ASN A 648 -2.82 19.28 5.67
N HIS A 649 -3.46 18.14 5.36
CA HIS A 649 -4.88 18.07 4.99
C HIS A 649 -5.72 17.15 5.91
N SER A 650 -5.09 16.37 6.81
CA SER A 650 -5.73 15.44 7.76
C SER A 650 -5.24 15.54 9.21
N ASN A 651 -4.37 16.51 9.50
CA ASN A 651 -3.84 16.80 10.83
C ASN A 651 -4.95 16.77 11.90
N VAL A 652 -4.83 15.83 12.84
CA VAL A 652 -5.88 15.61 13.86
C VAL A 652 -5.97 16.80 14.83
N ALA A 653 -4.93 17.63 14.95
CA ALA A 653 -5.01 18.89 15.70
C ALA A 653 -5.90 19.94 15.00
N ASP A 654 -5.97 19.96 13.66
CA ASP A 654 -6.87 20.86 12.94
C ASP A 654 -8.33 20.43 13.09
N GLN A 655 -8.58 19.12 13.30
CA GLN A 655 -9.90 18.61 13.69
C GLN A 655 -10.34 19.14 15.07
N CYS A 656 -9.42 19.58 15.93
CA CYS A 656 -9.76 20.22 17.20
C CYS A 656 -10.31 21.65 17.05
N THR A 657 -10.25 22.25 15.86
CA THR A 657 -10.96 23.52 15.56
C THR A 657 -12.48 23.34 15.42
N TYR A 658 -12.96 22.11 15.21
CA TYR A 658 -14.39 21.80 15.05
C TYR A 658 -15.03 21.47 16.40
N ARG A 659 -16.17 22.11 16.71
CA ARG A 659 -16.93 21.92 17.96
C ARG A 659 -17.45 20.48 18.15
N TYR A 660 -17.77 19.80 17.06
CA TYR A 660 -18.19 18.40 17.03
C TYR A 660 -17.27 17.61 16.12
N LYS A 661 -16.84 16.43 16.58
CA LYS A 661 -16.04 15.48 15.81
C LYS A 661 -16.82 14.17 15.73
N ILE A 662 -16.80 13.49 14.59
CA ILE A 662 -17.60 12.26 14.41
C ILE A 662 -16.68 11.06 14.41
N TYR A 663 -16.86 10.16 15.38
CA TYR A 663 -16.22 8.85 15.31
C TYR A 663 -17.13 7.87 14.57
N ILE A 664 -16.58 7.33 13.49
CA ILE A 664 -17.23 6.36 12.61
C ILE A 664 -16.37 5.10 12.60
N GLU A 665 -16.89 4.01 13.17
CA GLU A 665 -16.20 2.73 13.21
C GLU A 665 -15.81 2.25 11.80
N GLY A 666 -14.60 1.71 11.66
CA GLY A 666 -14.07 1.28 10.36
C GLY A 666 -14.61 -0.08 9.89
N TYR A 667 -13.79 -0.77 9.13
CA TYR A 667 -14.00 -2.17 8.71
C TYR A 667 -13.81 -3.18 9.87
N GLY A 668 -13.46 -2.67 11.04
CA GLY A 668 -13.17 -3.33 12.31
C GLY A 668 -12.77 -2.26 13.34
N TRP A 669 -12.05 -2.65 14.38
CA TRP A 669 -11.42 -1.73 15.35
C TRP A 669 -10.59 -0.62 14.67
N SER A 670 -10.70 0.62 15.14
CA SER A 670 -9.98 1.79 14.59
C SER A 670 -8.97 2.36 15.55
N VAL A 671 -7.78 2.69 15.05
CA VAL A 671 -6.73 3.38 15.83
C VAL A 671 -7.05 4.85 16.13
N SER A 672 -8.01 5.45 15.42
CA SER A 672 -8.37 6.88 15.53
C SER A 672 -9.17 7.23 16.79
N GLU A 673 -9.81 6.25 17.42
CA GLU A 673 -10.84 6.46 18.45
C GLU A 673 -10.32 7.24 19.67
N LYS A 674 -9.18 6.83 20.24
CA LYS A 674 -8.55 7.57 21.35
C LYS A 674 -8.03 8.97 20.97
N TYR A 675 -7.69 9.21 19.70
CA TYR A 675 -7.14 10.49 19.25
C TYR A 675 -8.23 11.53 18.99
N ILE A 676 -9.38 11.12 18.42
CA ILE A 676 -10.51 12.04 18.20
C ILE A 676 -11.10 12.54 19.52
N PHE A 677 -10.98 11.77 20.61
CA PHE A 677 -11.30 12.20 21.98
C PHE A 677 -10.30 13.17 22.62
N ALA A 678 -9.03 13.23 22.19
CA ALA A 678 -7.94 13.88 22.93
C ALA A 678 -7.93 15.42 22.98
N CYS A 679 -8.99 16.07 22.49
CA CYS A 679 -9.24 17.51 22.52
C CYS A 679 -10.67 17.77 23.00
N ASP A 680 -10.91 18.90 23.66
CA ASP A 680 -12.14 19.18 24.43
C ASP A 680 -13.42 19.46 23.59
N SER A 681 -13.38 19.25 22.28
CA SER A 681 -14.58 19.26 21.41
C SER A 681 -15.35 17.93 21.47
N ALA A 682 -16.68 18.01 21.38
CA ALA A 682 -17.59 16.88 21.63
C ALA A 682 -17.48 15.80 20.54
N VAL A 683 -17.21 14.55 20.94
CA VAL A 683 -17.21 13.41 20.02
C VAL A 683 -18.60 12.80 19.92
N LEU A 684 -19.11 12.71 18.69
CA LEU A 684 -20.31 11.98 18.32
C LEU A 684 -19.89 10.54 18.00
N LEU A 685 -20.05 9.63 18.97
CA LEU A 685 -19.61 8.24 18.88
C LEU A 685 -20.76 7.37 18.37
N MET A 686 -20.63 6.84 17.15
CA MET A 686 -21.46 5.71 16.73
C MET A 686 -21.16 4.50 17.61
N THR A 687 -22.21 3.88 18.20
CA THR A 687 -22.06 2.72 19.09
C THR A 687 -21.17 1.65 18.45
N PRO A 688 -19.94 1.42 18.93
CA PRO A 688 -19.03 0.51 18.26
C PRO A 688 -19.53 -0.93 18.42
N ARG A 689 -19.47 -1.68 17.34
CA ARG A 689 -19.77 -3.12 17.29
C ARG A 689 -18.53 -3.89 17.77
N PHE A 690 -17.35 -3.43 17.37
CA PHE A 690 -16.05 -3.92 17.80
C PHE A 690 -15.51 -3.05 18.94
N HIS A 691 -15.73 -3.51 20.17
CA HIS A 691 -15.32 -2.79 21.37
C HIS A 691 -13.80 -2.99 21.61
N ASP A 692 -13.03 -1.90 21.57
CA ASP A 692 -11.75 -1.82 22.26
C ASP A 692 -11.97 -1.97 23.79
N PHE A 693 -10.96 -2.44 24.51
CA PHE A 693 -11.09 -2.86 25.92
C PHE A 693 -11.61 -1.73 26.81
N PHE A 694 -11.10 -0.50 26.62
CA PHE A 694 -11.45 0.67 27.43
C PHE A 694 -12.85 1.23 27.16
N ILE A 695 -13.42 1.01 25.96
CA ILE A 695 -14.67 1.66 25.54
C ILE A 695 -15.85 1.17 26.38
N ARG A 696 -15.81 -0.08 26.86
CA ARG A 696 -16.80 -0.62 27.80
C ARG A 696 -16.77 0.07 29.19
N GLY A 697 -15.83 0.99 29.44
CA GLY A 697 -15.81 1.92 30.56
C GLY A 697 -16.22 3.37 30.21
N MET A 698 -16.32 3.73 28.93
CA MET A 698 -16.76 5.06 28.51
C MET A 698 -18.29 5.17 28.55
N LEU A 699 -18.79 6.04 29.43
CA LEU A 699 -20.23 6.30 29.58
C LEU A 699 -20.79 7.28 28.51
N PRO A 700 -21.90 6.94 27.83
CA PRO A 700 -22.59 7.82 26.89
C PRO A 700 -23.23 9.03 27.57
N GLN A 701 -23.36 10.14 26.84
CA GLN A 701 -23.77 11.48 27.31
C GLN A 701 -22.92 12.06 28.46
N ARG A 702 -21.82 11.40 28.83
CA ARG A 702 -20.81 11.91 29.77
C ARG A 702 -19.45 12.10 29.10
N HIS A 703 -18.94 11.10 28.38
CA HIS A 703 -17.62 11.17 27.71
C HIS A 703 -17.75 11.28 26.19
N TYR A 704 -18.92 10.95 25.63
CA TYR A 704 -19.26 11.06 24.21
C TYR A 704 -20.75 11.26 24.04
N TRP A 705 -21.18 11.78 22.89
CA TRP A 705 -22.60 11.74 22.51
C TRP A 705 -22.91 10.45 21.74
N PRO A 706 -23.84 9.59 22.19
CA PRO A 706 -24.15 8.34 21.51
C PRO A 706 -24.92 8.58 20.21
N VAL A 707 -24.44 7.99 19.13
CA VAL A 707 -25.07 8.01 17.80
C VAL A 707 -25.61 6.61 17.49
N LYS A 708 -26.92 6.52 17.22
CA LYS A 708 -27.62 5.25 16.97
C LYS A 708 -27.22 4.66 15.62
N ASP A 709 -26.73 3.42 15.62
CA ASP A 709 -26.26 2.77 14.39
C ASP A 709 -27.41 2.52 13.38
N ASN A 710 -28.64 2.27 13.84
CA ASN A 710 -29.77 2.00 12.94
C ASN A 710 -30.32 3.26 12.23
N ASP A 711 -29.90 4.48 12.62
CA ASP A 711 -30.28 5.76 11.96
C ASP A 711 -29.17 6.82 12.16
N LYS A 712 -27.96 6.52 11.67
CA LYS A 712 -26.73 7.31 11.89
C LYS A 712 -26.90 8.76 11.45
N CYS A 713 -27.39 8.97 10.23
CA CYS A 713 -27.52 10.30 9.62
C CYS A 713 -28.44 11.21 10.45
N ARG A 714 -29.60 10.72 10.87
CA ARG A 714 -30.54 11.48 11.72
C ARG A 714 -30.06 11.62 13.16
N SER A 715 -29.41 10.59 13.71
CA SER A 715 -28.86 10.63 15.07
C SER A 715 -27.66 11.57 15.19
N LEU A 716 -26.85 11.72 14.13
CA LEU A 716 -25.80 12.73 14.02
C LEU A 716 -26.39 14.14 13.89
N LYS A 717 -27.34 14.31 12.96
CA LYS A 717 -28.04 15.58 12.77
C LYS A 717 -28.67 16.08 14.08
N PHE A 718 -29.43 15.24 14.77
CA PHE A 718 -30.02 15.54 16.07
C PHE A 718 -28.97 15.87 17.14
N ALA A 719 -27.83 15.17 17.17
CA ALA A 719 -26.76 15.45 18.13
C ALA A 719 -26.10 16.83 17.90
N VAL A 720 -25.87 17.21 16.64
CA VAL A 720 -25.32 18.53 16.28
C VAL A 720 -26.34 19.64 16.52
N GLU A 721 -27.61 19.44 16.15
CA GLU A 721 -28.70 20.40 16.37
C GLU A 721 -28.96 20.61 17.87
N TYR A 722 -29.07 19.53 18.66
CA TYR A 722 -29.20 19.61 20.11
C TYR A 722 -27.97 20.27 20.75
N GLY A 723 -26.77 19.87 20.34
CA GLY A 723 -25.51 20.41 20.87
C GLY A 723 -25.34 21.90 20.61
N ASN A 724 -25.69 22.38 19.42
CA ASN A 724 -25.62 23.82 19.09
C ASN A 724 -26.63 24.65 19.89
N ASN A 725 -27.76 24.06 20.30
CA ASN A 725 -28.74 24.68 21.18
C ASN A 725 -28.40 24.51 22.68
N HIS A 726 -27.36 23.76 23.04
CA HIS A 726 -26.95 23.46 24.43
C HIS A 726 -25.42 23.39 24.54
N THR A 727 -24.72 24.47 24.18
CA THR A 727 -23.26 24.49 23.97
C THR A 727 -22.45 24.06 25.19
N GLU A 728 -22.80 24.53 26.41
CA GLU A 728 -22.13 24.15 27.66
C GLU A 728 -22.15 22.62 27.89
N LYS A 729 -23.25 21.96 27.52
CA LYS A 729 -23.40 20.51 27.66
C LYS A 729 -22.58 19.75 26.61
N ALA A 730 -22.38 20.33 25.42
CA ALA A 730 -21.45 19.77 24.44
C ALA A 730 -19.99 19.90 24.91
N GLU A 731 -19.61 21.07 25.42
CA GLU A 731 -18.28 21.36 25.96
C GLU A 731 -17.93 20.45 27.15
N ALA A 732 -18.85 20.30 28.11
CA ALA A 732 -18.67 19.39 29.24
C ALA A 732 -18.46 17.93 28.82
N ILE A 733 -19.15 17.46 27.78
CA ILE A 733 -18.97 16.11 27.22
C ILE A 733 -17.60 15.96 26.53
N GLY A 734 -17.17 16.98 25.78
CA GLY A 734 -15.87 17.00 25.12
C GLY A 734 -14.71 17.00 26.11
N ALA A 735 -14.73 17.89 27.10
CA ALA A 735 -13.72 17.97 28.17
C ALA A 735 -13.67 16.70 29.03
N ALA A 736 -14.81 16.05 29.30
CA ALA A 736 -14.84 14.78 30.02
C ALA A 736 -14.33 13.60 29.18
N GLY A 737 -14.61 13.57 27.86
CA GLY A 737 -14.03 12.60 26.93
C GLY A 737 -12.51 12.72 26.83
N SER A 738 -12.02 13.94 26.63
CA SER A 738 -10.61 14.33 26.67
C SER A 738 -9.92 13.86 27.95
N ARG A 739 -10.50 14.17 29.12
CA ARG A 739 -9.98 13.73 30.42
C ARG A 739 -9.94 12.21 30.59
N PHE A 740 -10.96 11.49 30.10
CA PHE A 740 -10.97 10.02 30.16
C PHE A 740 -9.76 9.41 29.42
N ILE A 741 -9.37 9.97 28.26
CA ILE A 741 -8.16 9.53 27.55
C ILE A 741 -6.89 9.91 28.33
N HIS A 742 -6.74 11.18 28.70
CA HIS A 742 -5.50 11.69 29.29
C HIS A 742 -5.20 11.15 30.69
N GLU A 743 -6.23 10.82 31.48
CA GLU A 743 -6.09 10.30 32.84
C GLU A 743 -6.37 8.79 32.96
N GLY A 744 -7.37 8.28 32.24
CA GLY A 744 -7.87 6.90 32.35
C GLY A 744 -7.28 5.89 31.35
N MET A 745 -6.64 6.36 30.27
CA MET A 745 -5.94 5.51 29.28
C MET A 745 -4.41 5.65 29.34
N LYS A 746 -3.86 5.96 30.53
CA LYS A 746 -2.43 5.84 30.77
C LYS A 746 -1.96 4.41 30.48
N MET A 747 -0.75 4.30 29.93
CA MET A 747 -0.21 3.02 29.46
C MET A 747 -0.14 1.95 30.56
N GLU A 748 0.09 2.33 31.83
CA GLU A 748 0.03 1.45 33.01
C GLU A 748 -1.22 0.54 33.03
N TYR A 749 -2.42 1.13 32.99
CA TYR A 749 -3.69 0.40 33.04
C TYR A 749 -4.00 -0.46 31.80
N VAL A 750 -3.16 -0.42 30.76
CA VAL A 750 -3.30 -1.27 29.57
C VAL A 750 -2.60 -2.62 29.77
N TYR A 751 -1.51 -2.65 30.56
CA TYR A 751 -0.73 -3.88 30.76
C TYR A 751 -1.36 -4.82 31.79
N ASP A 752 -1.84 -4.29 32.91
CA ASP A 752 -2.45 -5.10 33.97
C ASP A 752 -3.70 -5.86 33.47
N TYR A 753 -4.45 -5.26 32.54
CA TYR A 753 -5.60 -5.90 31.87
C TYR A 753 -5.20 -7.19 31.15
N ILE A 754 -4.09 -7.16 30.39
CA ILE A 754 -3.61 -8.31 29.61
C ILE A 754 -3.11 -9.43 30.53
N PHE A 755 -2.47 -9.07 31.65
CA PHE A 755 -1.98 -10.03 32.65
C PHE A 755 -3.13 -10.86 33.25
N HIS A 756 -4.19 -10.20 33.73
CA HIS A 756 -5.33 -10.90 34.34
C HIS A 756 -6.03 -11.87 33.36
N LEU A 757 -6.14 -11.51 32.09
CA LEU A 757 -6.80 -12.32 31.06
C LEU A 757 -6.11 -13.66 30.79
N LEU A 758 -4.79 -13.65 30.60
CA LEU A 758 -4.04 -14.86 30.27
C LEU A 758 -3.96 -15.84 31.45
N ASN A 759 -3.89 -15.30 32.67
CA ASN A 759 -3.72 -16.09 33.89
C ASN A 759 -5.00 -16.87 34.26
N GLU A 760 -6.18 -16.30 33.99
CA GLU A 760 -7.46 -17.00 34.13
C GLU A 760 -7.67 -18.06 33.03
N TYR A 761 -7.32 -17.77 31.77
CA TYR A 761 -7.43 -18.75 30.66
C TYR A 761 -6.58 -20.00 30.93
N GLY A 762 -5.35 -19.82 31.42
CA GLY A 762 -4.39 -20.91 31.66
C GLY A 762 -4.87 -21.95 32.68
N LYS A 763 -5.80 -21.59 33.58
CA LYS A 763 -6.38 -22.50 34.59
C LYS A 763 -7.33 -23.54 34.01
N LEU A 764 -7.81 -23.35 32.77
CA LEU A 764 -8.89 -24.15 32.17
C LEU A 764 -8.40 -25.31 31.28
N LEU A 765 -7.09 -25.46 31.06
CA LEU A 765 -6.50 -26.48 30.19
C LEU A 765 -6.50 -27.89 30.84
N LYS A 766 -7.26 -28.84 30.28
CA LYS A 766 -7.38 -30.23 30.77
C LYS A 766 -6.29 -31.19 30.29
N PHE A 767 -5.30 -30.69 29.56
CA PHE A 767 -4.14 -31.45 29.09
C PHE A 767 -2.88 -30.61 29.35
N LYS A 768 -1.75 -31.22 29.73
CA LYS A 768 -0.48 -30.48 29.71
C LYS A 768 -0.17 -30.15 28.23
N PRO A 769 0.01 -28.86 27.86
CA PRO A 769 0.42 -28.53 26.51
C PRO A 769 1.77 -29.18 26.18
N THR A 770 2.01 -29.40 24.89
CA THR A 770 3.28 -29.94 24.36
C THR A 770 3.68 -29.07 23.18
N ILE A 771 4.97 -28.75 23.05
CA ILE A 771 5.48 -27.89 21.99
C ILE A 771 5.30 -28.60 20.63
N PRO A 772 4.54 -28.02 19.66
CA PRO A 772 4.44 -28.58 18.31
C PRO A 772 5.80 -28.53 17.57
N PRO A 773 6.11 -29.46 16.65
CA PRO A 773 7.38 -29.46 15.90
C PRO A 773 7.64 -28.18 15.09
N ASN A 774 6.57 -27.47 14.75
CA ASN A 774 6.63 -26.21 14.01
C ASN A 774 6.67 -24.97 14.89
N ALA A 775 6.45 -25.10 16.21
CA ALA A 775 6.39 -23.97 17.12
C ALA A 775 7.76 -23.39 17.49
N ILE A 776 7.73 -22.14 17.93
CA ILE A 776 8.87 -21.29 18.18
C ILE A 776 8.59 -20.48 19.48
N GLU A 777 9.54 -20.47 20.41
CA GLU A 777 9.44 -19.92 21.78
C GLU A 777 9.33 -18.38 21.84
N LEU A 778 8.15 -17.86 22.20
CA LEU A 778 7.74 -16.45 22.24
C LEU A 778 8.57 -15.63 23.26
N CYS A 779 9.27 -14.62 22.74
CA CYS A 779 10.07 -13.58 23.35
C CYS A 779 10.18 -12.28 22.51
N PRO A 780 9.86 -11.06 23.01
CA PRO A 780 9.85 -9.81 22.26
C PRO A 780 11.19 -9.40 21.70
N GLU A 781 12.26 -10.09 22.06
CA GLU A 781 13.45 -10.09 21.24
C GLU A 781 13.09 -10.43 19.79
N SER A 782 12.42 -11.54 19.52
CA SER A 782 11.56 -11.72 18.35
C SER A 782 10.90 -10.42 17.88
N MET A 783 10.01 -9.92 18.75
CA MET A 783 9.36 -8.62 18.55
C MET A 783 10.25 -7.39 18.31
N ALA A 784 11.55 -7.43 17.97
CA ALA A 784 12.14 -6.43 17.04
C ALA A 784 13.49 -6.66 16.25
N CYS A 785 13.98 -7.82 15.82
CA CYS A 785 15.00 -7.83 14.69
C CYS A 785 14.76 -9.03 13.69
N PRO A 786 15.71 -9.42 12.78
CA PRO A 786 15.48 -10.41 11.71
C PRO A 786 15.08 -11.86 11.99
N ALA A 787 13.80 -12.07 12.28
CA ALA A 787 13.06 -13.24 11.82
C ALA A 787 12.29 -12.95 10.49
N ASP A 788 13.02 -12.64 9.40
CA ASP A 788 12.55 -12.73 7.99
C ASP A 788 11.63 -11.56 7.46
N GLN A 789 11.31 -11.45 6.16
CA GLN A 789 11.12 -10.17 5.42
C GLN A 789 9.69 -9.69 5.10
N ASN A 790 8.63 -10.19 5.74
CA ASN A 790 7.27 -10.00 5.22
C ASN A 790 6.48 -8.85 5.85
N TRP A 791 7.00 -8.26 6.91
CA TRP A 791 6.28 -7.27 7.71
C TRP A 791 7.43 -6.15 7.90
N ARG A 792 7.19 -4.86 7.48
CA ARG A 792 8.14 -3.89 6.82
C ARG A 792 7.72 -2.43 6.37
N ARG A 793 6.48 -1.89 6.52
CA ARG A 793 5.93 -0.80 5.63
C ARG A 793 4.97 0.20 6.32
N PHE A 794 5.38 0.89 7.40
CA PHE A 794 4.43 1.69 8.23
C PHE A 794 5.01 2.89 9.02
N ARG A 795 6.26 2.85 9.51
CA ARG A 795 7.01 4.06 9.95
C ARG A 795 7.52 4.87 8.73
N GLU A 796 6.88 4.70 7.57
CA GLU A 796 7.23 5.19 6.23
C GLU A 796 6.82 6.65 6.00
N GLU A 797 6.19 7.28 7.00
CA GLU A 797 5.22 8.34 6.79
C GLU A 797 5.15 9.44 7.89
N SER A 798 6.19 10.28 8.14
CA SER A 798 6.23 10.97 9.48
C SER A 798 7.13 12.21 9.79
N LEU A 799 7.99 12.74 8.91
CA LEU A 799 9.07 13.66 9.34
C LEU A 799 9.55 14.63 8.23
N PHE A 800 10.31 15.66 8.60
CA PHE A 800 10.74 16.76 7.72
C PHE A 800 12.26 16.75 7.50
N ILE A 801 12.73 16.62 6.25
CA ILE A 801 13.96 17.24 5.69
C ILE A 801 13.66 17.62 4.22
N THR A 802 14.32 18.65 3.71
CA THR A 802 14.20 19.20 2.35
C THR A 802 14.30 18.15 1.23
N LYS A 803 13.42 18.23 0.23
CA LYS A 803 13.44 17.38 -0.97
C LYS A 803 14.51 17.91 -1.94
N PRO A 804 15.53 17.12 -2.34
CA PRO A 804 16.48 17.54 -3.37
C PRO A 804 15.85 17.54 -4.77
N GLU A 805 16.29 18.44 -5.63
CA GLU A 805 15.88 18.51 -7.03
C GLU A 805 16.56 17.41 -7.86
N CYS A 806 15.78 16.61 -8.58
CA CYS A 806 16.26 15.44 -9.30
C CYS A 806 16.72 15.77 -10.72
N PHE A 807 17.86 16.44 -10.87
CA PHE A 807 18.60 16.43 -12.13
C PHE A 807 19.24 15.03 -12.33
N LEU A 808 18.98 14.38 -13.47
CA LEU A 808 19.36 12.99 -13.72
C LEU A 808 20.78 12.82 -14.28
N ASN A 809 21.76 13.47 -13.64
CA ASN A 809 23.20 13.25 -13.84
C ASN A 809 23.90 13.29 -12.49
N CYS A 810 25.03 12.59 -12.34
CA CYS A 810 25.98 12.94 -11.27
C CYS A 810 26.67 14.24 -11.68
N LEU A 811 26.36 15.33 -10.96
CA LEU A 811 26.84 16.68 -11.29
C LEU A 811 28.37 16.77 -11.22
N GLU A 812 28.98 17.41 -12.20
CA GLU A 812 30.43 17.59 -12.23
C GLU A 812 30.86 18.59 -11.14
N SER A 813 31.90 18.21 -10.39
CA SER A 813 32.49 18.92 -9.25
C SER A 813 31.55 19.21 -8.06
N LEU A 814 31.79 18.49 -6.95
CA LEU A 814 31.76 19.16 -5.65
C LEU A 814 32.93 20.17 -5.66
N PRO A 815 32.73 21.46 -5.32
CA PRO A 815 33.83 22.41 -5.32
C PRO A 815 34.86 22.01 -4.28
N VAL A 816 36.14 21.99 -4.67
CA VAL A 816 37.26 21.80 -3.74
C VAL A 816 37.26 22.98 -2.78
N ALA A 817 37.03 22.70 -1.49
CA ALA A 817 36.96 23.72 -0.46
C ALA A 817 38.32 24.45 -0.36
N GLN A 818 38.36 25.72 -0.75
CA GLN A 818 39.54 26.56 -0.53
C GLN A 818 39.79 26.73 0.98
N ASN A 819 41.06 26.91 1.34
CA ASN A 819 41.54 26.82 2.73
C ASN A 819 40.82 27.80 3.68
N ALA A 820 39.83 27.31 4.40
CA ALA A 820 39.19 28.02 5.50
C ALA A 820 40.11 28.02 6.73
N ASN A 821 40.95 29.05 6.85
CA ASN A 821 41.73 29.33 8.06
C ASN A 821 40.78 29.73 9.20
N HIS A 822 40.35 28.78 10.01
CA HIS A 822 39.62 29.04 11.25
C HIS A 822 40.34 28.49 12.47
N SER A 823 40.73 29.39 13.36
CA SER A 823 41.26 29.11 14.69
C SER A 823 40.14 28.67 15.65
N GLY A 824 39.61 27.47 15.44
CA GLY A 824 38.82 26.74 16.43
C GLY A 824 39.71 25.89 17.32
N VAL A 825 39.31 25.64 18.57
CA VAL A 825 40.02 24.71 19.46
C VAL A 825 39.94 23.30 18.86
N GLU A 826 41.09 22.61 18.73
CA GLU A 826 41.09 21.22 18.26
C GLU A 826 40.33 20.33 19.24
N GLU A 827 39.21 19.78 18.78
CA GLU A 827 38.42 18.83 19.54
C GLU A 827 39.00 17.42 19.35
N GLU A 828 39.49 16.82 20.43
CA GLU A 828 40.00 15.44 20.40
C GLU A 828 38.87 14.45 20.08
N CYS A 829 39.15 13.47 19.23
CA CYS A 829 38.18 12.41 18.96
C CYS A 829 37.85 11.61 20.24
N PRO A 830 36.61 11.08 20.38
CA PRO A 830 36.27 10.12 21.43
C PRO A 830 37.30 8.98 21.54
N GLU A 831 37.72 8.65 22.77
CA GLU A 831 38.86 7.75 23.03
C GLU A 831 38.78 6.38 22.31
N TYR A 832 37.57 5.90 22.00
CA TYR A 832 37.39 4.66 21.24
C TYR A 832 37.94 4.71 19.81
N PHE A 833 38.17 5.89 19.23
CA PHE A 833 38.81 6.05 17.91
C PHE A 833 40.25 5.50 17.90
N GLN A 834 40.93 5.45 19.05
CA GLN A 834 42.29 4.88 19.14
C GLN A 834 42.34 3.39 18.70
N TRP A 835 41.20 2.68 18.69
CA TRP A 835 41.12 1.31 18.22
C TRP A 835 41.31 1.15 16.70
N ILE A 836 41.15 2.21 15.90
CA ILE A 836 41.47 2.21 14.45
C ILE A 836 42.92 1.76 14.22
N HIS A 837 43.84 2.13 15.12
CA HIS A 837 45.25 1.75 15.03
C HIS A 837 45.53 0.26 15.32
N GLU A 838 44.62 -0.41 16.04
CA GLU A 838 44.69 -1.86 16.28
C GLU A 838 43.98 -2.64 15.16
N ASP A 839 42.87 -2.13 14.62
CA ASP A 839 42.16 -2.74 13.48
C ASP A 839 43.02 -2.74 12.21
N LEU A 840 43.77 -1.66 11.96
CA LEU A 840 44.68 -1.53 10.81
C LEU A 840 46.09 -2.10 11.05
N LYS A 841 46.34 -2.64 12.25
CA LYS A 841 47.65 -3.16 12.68
C LYS A 841 48.26 -4.25 11.79
N PRO A 842 47.50 -5.22 11.22
CA PRO A 842 48.07 -6.29 10.41
C PRO A 842 48.87 -5.81 9.19
N TRP A 843 48.52 -4.64 8.66
CA TRP A 843 49.16 -4.05 7.47
C TRP A 843 50.10 -2.88 7.82
N ARG A 844 50.30 -2.55 9.10
CA ARG A 844 51.07 -1.36 9.51
C ARG A 844 52.54 -1.39 9.12
N ALA A 845 53.16 -2.58 9.05
CA ALA A 845 54.56 -2.76 8.66
C ALA A 845 54.73 -3.01 7.14
N THR A 846 53.78 -3.72 6.53
CA THR A 846 53.87 -4.25 5.16
C THR A 846 53.15 -3.37 4.13
N GLY A 847 52.09 -2.69 4.55
CA GLY A 847 51.12 -2.04 3.67
C GLY A 847 50.16 -3.03 3.01
N ILE A 848 49.36 -2.48 2.10
CA ILE A 848 48.28 -3.17 1.39
C ILE A 848 48.60 -3.14 -0.10
N SER A 849 48.89 -4.29 -0.69
CA SER A 849 49.09 -4.42 -2.14
C SER A 849 47.77 -4.67 -2.87
N ARG A 850 47.75 -4.49 -4.20
CA ARG A 850 46.56 -4.72 -5.03
C ARG A 850 46.12 -6.18 -4.95
N GLU A 851 47.06 -7.10 -4.88
CA GLU A 851 46.84 -8.55 -4.76
C GLU A 851 46.20 -8.93 -3.41
N MET A 852 46.45 -8.15 -2.35
CA MET A 852 45.75 -8.34 -1.07
C MET A 852 44.27 -7.93 -1.18
N VAL A 853 43.98 -6.81 -1.84
CA VAL A 853 42.61 -6.34 -2.07
C VAL A 853 41.86 -7.29 -3.01
N GLU A 854 42.45 -7.72 -4.12
CA GLU A 854 41.82 -8.69 -5.04
C GLU A 854 41.59 -10.07 -4.39
N ARG A 855 42.43 -10.54 -3.46
CA ARG A 855 42.12 -11.75 -2.66
C ARG A 855 40.81 -11.62 -1.88
N GLY A 856 40.42 -10.40 -1.48
CA GLY A 856 39.13 -10.14 -0.84
C GLY A 856 37.91 -10.37 -1.74
N ARG A 857 38.06 -10.36 -3.08
CA ARG A 857 36.94 -10.47 -4.07
C ARG A 857 36.10 -11.73 -3.89
N VAL A 858 36.67 -12.84 -3.43
CA VAL A 858 35.93 -14.10 -3.23
C VAL A 858 35.06 -14.08 -1.95
N LEU A 859 35.36 -13.20 -0.99
CA LEU A 859 34.61 -13.03 0.25
C LEU A 859 33.63 -11.86 0.16
N ALA A 860 34.07 -10.72 -0.37
CA ALA A 860 33.33 -9.46 -0.41
C ALA A 860 31.97 -9.55 -1.14
N HIS A 861 31.07 -8.64 -0.78
CA HIS A 861 29.80 -8.41 -1.48
C HIS A 861 29.93 -7.32 -2.55
N ILE A 862 30.61 -6.23 -2.22
CA ILE A 862 30.88 -5.10 -3.11
C ILE A 862 32.35 -4.67 -3.00
N ARG A 863 32.88 -4.11 -4.07
CA ARG A 863 34.08 -3.28 -4.06
C ARG A 863 33.66 -1.83 -4.20
N VAL A 864 34.22 -0.95 -3.36
CA VAL A 864 34.03 0.49 -3.44
C VAL A 864 35.36 1.12 -3.74
N VAL A 865 35.43 1.88 -4.84
CA VAL A 865 36.62 2.61 -5.26
C VAL A 865 36.27 4.10 -5.29
N ILE A 866 37.08 4.90 -4.62
CA ILE A 866 36.97 6.37 -4.65
C ILE A 866 38.14 6.88 -5.48
N VAL A 867 37.84 7.64 -6.54
CA VAL A 867 38.85 8.25 -7.42
C VAL A 867 38.45 9.70 -7.71
N GLY A 868 39.30 10.66 -7.38
CA GLY A 868 39.02 12.09 -7.57
C GLY A 868 37.75 12.56 -6.84
N GLY A 869 37.48 11.99 -5.66
CA GLY A 869 36.27 12.27 -4.86
C GLY A 869 34.96 11.66 -5.40
N ARG A 870 34.99 10.89 -6.49
CA ARG A 870 33.82 10.19 -7.06
C ARG A 870 33.81 8.72 -6.65
N VAL A 871 32.62 8.16 -6.45
CA VAL A 871 32.43 6.79 -5.94
C VAL A 871 32.02 5.85 -7.07
N TYR A 872 32.76 4.75 -7.19
CA TYR A 872 32.52 3.67 -8.15
C TYR A 872 32.28 2.36 -7.40
N VAL A 873 31.27 1.59 -7.82
CA VAL A 873 30.89 0.33 -7.15
C VAL A 873 30.85 -0.82 -8.16
N GLU A 874 31.62 -1.88 -7.88
CA GLU A 874 31.51 -3.18 -8.55
C GLU A 874 30.77 -4.14 -7.61
N ASN A 875 29.71 -4.80 -8.09
CA ASN A 875 28.87 -5.69 -7.28
C ASN A 875 29.25 -7.16 -7.55
N TYR A 876 29.66 -7.90 -6.52
CA TYR A 876 30.08 -9.31 -6.64
C TYR A 876 29.02 -10.29 -6.19
N LYS A 877 28.35 -9.96 -5.09
CA LYS A 877 27.32 -10.80 -4.48
C LYS A 877 26.15 -9.92 -4.08
N ARG A 878 24.94 -10.49 -4.10
CA ARG A 878 23.73 -9.83 -3.63
C ARG A 878 23.76 -9.74 -2.10
N ALA A 879 23.97 -8.55 -1.55
CA ALA A 879 23.95 -8.36 -0.11
C ALA A 879 22.57 -8.62 0.50
N PHE A 880 22.55 -8.79 1.82
CA PHE A 880 21.30 -8.89 2.56
C PHE A 880 20.55 -7.54 2.51
N GLN A 881 19.41 -7.52 1.80
CA GLN A 881 18.47 -6.40 1.74
C GLN A 881 18.99 -5.22 0.90
N THR A 882 19.39 -4.10 1.49
CA THR A 882 20.10 -2.98 0.82
C THR A 882 21.28 -2.45 1.64
N ARG A 883 21.90 -3.32 2.46
CA ARG A 883 23.10 -2.98 3.26
C ARG A 883 24.20 -2.35 2.42
N ASP A 884 24.53 -3.01 1.32
CA ASP A 884 25.38 -2.51 0.23
C ASP A 884 25.04 -1.07 -0.17
N VAL A 885 23.80 -0.83 -0.64
CA VAL A 885 23.38 0.48 -1.16
C VAL A 885 23.30 1.56 -0.08
N VAL A 886 23.05 1.19 1.19
CA VAL A 886 22.98 2.15 2.31
C VAL A 886 24.35 2.44 2.92
N THR A 887 25.30 1.49 2.90
CA THR A 887 26.71 1.74 3.23
C THR A 887 27.38 2.62 2.16
N VAL A 888 27.10 2.37 0.88
CA VAL A 888 27.51 3.27 -0.23
C VAL A 888 26.87 4.66 -0.08
N TRP A 889 25.59 4.74 0.31
CA TRP A 889 24.95 6.01 0.64
C TRP A 889 25.66 6.75 1.79
N GLY A 890 26.08 6.03 2.83
CA GLY A 890 26.84 6.59 3.96
C GLY A 890 28.20 7.15 3.53
N ILE A 891 28.95 6.44 2.69
CA ILE A 891 30.21 6.91 2.09
C ILE A 891 29.97 8.17 1.25
N LEU A 892 28.89 8.21 0.47
CA LEU A 892 28.50 9.42 -0.27
C LEU A 892 28.13 10.59 0.65
N GLN A 893 27.57 10.33 1.83
CA GLN A 893 27.29 11.40 2.80
C GLN A 893 28.57 11.89 3.49
N LEU A 894 29.52 11.00 3.77
CA LEU A 894 30.86 11.38 4.24
C LEU A 894 31.55 12.32 3.25
N LEU A 895 31.51 12.03 1.95
CA LEU A 895 32.11 12.87 0.92
C LEU A 895 31.38 14.22 0.72
N ARG A 896 30.10 14.32 1.07
CA ARG A 896 29.39 15.61 1.15
C ARG A 896 29.72 16.41 2.42
N PHE A 897 30.02 15.72 3.53
CA PHE A 897 30.38 16.34 4.81
C PHE A 897 31.84 16.81 4.80
N TYR A 898 32.74 16.04 4.19
CA TYR A 898 34.17 16.34 4.06
C TYR A 898 34.63 16.33 2.58
N PRO A 899 34.09 17.24 1.73
CA PRO A 899 34.41 17.27 0.29
C PRO A 899 35.90 17.50 0.05
N GLY A 900 36.48 16.67 -0.81
CA GLY A 900 37.90 16.72 -1.19
C GLY A 900 38.91 16.35 -0.09
N LYS A 901 38.49 16.05 1.15
CA LYS A 901 39.43 15.76 2.26
C LYS A 901 39.87 14.29 2.31
N LEU A 902 39.13 13.37 1.69
CA LEU A 902 39.45 11.94 1.67
C LEU A 902 40.22 11.59 0.37
N PRO A 903 41.38 10.90 0.45
CA PRO A 903 42.15 10.49 -0.72
C PRO A 903 41.48 9.37 -1.52
N ASP A 904 42.00 9.13 -2.72
CA ASP A 904 41.67 7.94 -3.50
C ASP A 904 41.86 6.66 -2.67
N LEU A 905 40.92 5.73 -2.75
CA LEU A 905 41.01 4.42 -2.07
C LEU A 905 40.30 3.32 -2.86
N ASP A 906 40.67 2.08 -2.57
CA ASP A 906 40.14 0.86 -3.19
C ASP A 906 39.91 -0.16 -2.07
N LEU A 907 38.64 -0.48 -1.75
CA LEU A 907 38.29 -1.35 -0.63
C LEU A 907 37.27 -2.45 -1.00
N MET A 908 37.41 -3.56 -0.27
CA MET A 908 36.47 -4.68 -0.26
C MET A 908 35.57 -4.58 0.96
N PHE A 909 34.26 -4.76 0.76
CA PHE A 909 33.28 -4.71 1.86
C PHE A 909 32.48 -6.02 1.97
N GLU A 910 32.53 -6.64 3.14
CA GLU A 910 31.70 -7.79 3.53
C GLU A 910 30.40 -7.27 4.15
N CYS A 911 29.25 -7.59 3.54
CA CYS A 911 27.94 -7.05 3.94
C CYS A 911 27.08 -8.02 4.76
N GLY A 912 27.64 -9.16 5.16
CA GLY A 912 27.00 -10.20 5.95
C GLY A 912 26.89 -9.84 7.43
N ASP A 913 26.86 -10.89 8.26
CA ASP A 913 26.66 -10.76 9.70
C ASP A 913 27.89 -11.18 10.52
N LYS A 914 28.94 -11.76 9.94
CA LYS A 914 30.10 -12.30 10.67
C LYS A 914 31.42 -11.82 10.07
N PRO A 915 32.43 -11.46 10.88
CA PRO A 915 33.77 -11.19 10.38
C PRO A 915 34.37 -12.46 9.76
N VAL A 916 35.05 -12.30 8.63
CA VAL A 916 35.43 -13.40 7.72
C VAL A 916 36.94 -13.66 7.67
N ILE A 917 37.78 -12.80 8.23
CA ILE A 917 39.25 -12.89 8.18
C ILE A 917 39.75 -13.47 9.51
N GLN A 918 39.64 -14.79 9.66
CA GLN A 918 40.04 -15.53 10.87
C GLN A 918 41.57 -15.46 11.09
N LYS A 919 42.01 -15.06 12.29
CA LYS A 919 43.44 -14.86 12.61
C LYS A 919 44.27 -16.14 12.46
N GLN A 920 43.71 -17.26 12.91
CA GLN A 920 44.29 -18.61 12.78
C GLN A 920 44.70 -18.97 11.35
N ASP A 921 44.04 -18.42 10.33
CA ASP A 921 44.35 -18.70 8.91
C ASP A 921 45.57 -17.88 8.42
N TYR A 922 46.05 -16.95 9.25
CA TYR A 922 47.14 -16.00 8.99
C TYR A 922 48.13 -15.89 10.17
N GLU A 923 48.17 -16.90 11.06
CA GLU A 923 49.12 -17.00 12.18
C GLU A 923 50.10 -18.17 11.95
N GLY A 924 51.41 -17.89 12.00
CA GLY A 924 52.46 -18.89 11.77
C GLY A 924 53.66 -18.32 11.00
N SER A 925 54.76 -19.07 10.92
CA SER A 925 56.00 -18.63 10.24
C SER A 925 55.90 -18.59 8.71
N GLU A 926 54.98 -19.34 8.13
CA GLU A 926 54.72 -19.40 6.67
C GLU A 926 53.39 -18.73 6.29
N ALA A 927 52.72 -18.08 7.25
CA ALA A 927 51.40 -17.50 7.06
C ALA A 927 51.43 -16.28 6.13
N THR A 928 50.44 -16.19 5.24
CA THR A 928 50.30 -15.02 4.35
C THR A 928 49.72 -13.81 5.09
N ILE A 929 49.97 -12.61 4.58
CA ILE A 929 49.35 -11.39 5.13
C ILE A 929 47.83 -11.44 4.81
N PRO A 930 46.94 -11.18 5.79
CA PRO A 930 45.49 -11.21 5.57
C PRO A 930 45.04 -10.23 4.48
N PRO A 931 44.00 -10.55 3.69
CA PRO A 931 43.39 -9.57 2.80
C PRO A 931 42.60 -8.55 3.63
N PRO A 932 42.67 -7.24 3.34
CA PRO A 932 41.85 -6.26 4.03
C PRO A 932 40.37 -6.46 3.67
N MET A 933 39.53 -6.47 4.69
CA MET A 933 38.08 -6.56 4.56
C MET A 933 37.43 -5.55 5.49
N PHE A 934 36.58 -4.67 4.95
CA PHE A 934 35.71 -3.84 5.79
C PHE A 934 34.46 -4.65 6.16
N HIS A 935 34.14 -4.67 7.45
CA HIS A 935 32.96 -5.32 8.00
C HIS A 935 32.39 -4.45 9.14
N TYR A 936 31.16 -4.72 9.54
CA TYR A 936 30.46 -3.89 10.54
C TYR A 936 30.85 -4.20 12.01
N CYS A 937 31.65 -5.24 12.22
CA CYS A 937 32.25 -5.60 13.51
C CYS A 937 33.52 -6.43 13.33
N GLY A 938 34.28 -6.59 14.41
CA GLY A 938 35.32 -7.61 14.56
C GLY A 938 35.15 -8.35 15.89
N ASP A 939 36.05 -9.29 16.17
CA ASP A 939 36.18 -9.96 17.46
C ASP A 939 37.67 -10.16 17.82
N ASN A 940 37.96 -10.88 18.90
CA ASN A 940 39.34 -11.16 19.29
C ASN A 940 40.03 -12.21 18.38
N GLN A 941 39.28 -12.91 17.52
CA GLN A 941 39.73 -14.00 16.64
C GLN A 941 39.81 -13.60 15.15
N THR A 942 39.50 -12.34 14.80
CA THR A 942 39.45 -11.86 13.40
C THR A 942 40.23 -10.56 13.13
N TYR A 943 40.59 -10.33 11.87
CA TYR A 943 41.31 -9.14 11.37
C TYR A 943 40.42 -8.17 10.56
N ASP A 944 39.10 -8.36 10.54
CA ASP A 944 38.17 -7.50 9.81
C ASP A 944 38.18 -6.05 10.32
N ILE A 945 38.25 -5.08 9.40
CA ILE A 945 38.35 -3.65 9.68
C ILE A 945 36.96 -3.12 10.02
N VAL A 946 36.78 -2.65 11.26
CA VAL A 946 35.45 -2.28 11.79
C VAL A 946 34.98 -0.94 11.24
N PHE A 947 33.79 -0.94 10.63
CA PHE A 947 33.15 0.23 10.01
C PHE A 947 31.75 0.49 10.60
N PRO A 948 31.29 1.76 10.70
CA PRO A 948 29.93 2.07 11.14
C PRO A 948 28.85 1.42 10.27
N ASP A 949 27.84 0.84 10.92
CA ASP A 949 26.84 0.02 10.24
C ASP A 949 25.81 0.83 9.43
N TRP A 950 25.24 0.22 8.38
CA TRP A 950 24.30 0.88 7.47
C TRP A 950 23.08 1.54 8.17
N SER A 951 22.69 1.09 9.37
CA SER A 951 21.51 1.62 10.05
C SER A 951 21.68 3.04 10.58
N PHE A 952 22.90 3.60 10.61
CA PHE A 952 23.12 5.01 10.92
C PHE A 952 22.41 5.96 9.93
N TRP A 953 22.35 5.61 8.64
CA TRP A 953 21.57 6.36 7.62
C TRP A 953 20.12 5.87 7.47
N GLY A 954 19.65 5.07 8.43
CA GLY A 954 18.28 4.55 8.50
C GLY A 954 18.12 3.23 7.75
N TRP A 955 17.78 2.17 8.48
CA TRP A 955 17.53 0.85 7.90
C TRP A 955 16.07 0.78 7.44
N SER A 956 15.83 1.24 6.21
CA SER A 956 14.51 1.37 5.58
C SER A 956 13.65 0.10 5.73
N GLU A 957 14.29 -1.07 5.67
CA GLU A 957 13.63 -2.36 5.66
C GLU A 957 13.43 -2.96 7.06
N VAL A 958 13.85 -2.29 8.12
CA VAL A 958 13.29 -2.53 9.47
C VAL A 958 12.72 -1.27 10.10
N ASN A 959 12.66 -0.20 9.30
CA ASN A 959 11.97 1.05 9.57
C ASN A 959 12.51 1.83 10.78
N ILE A 960 13.72 1.45 11.20
CA ILE A 960 14.57 2.17 12.13
C ILE A 960 15.03 3.45 11.41
N LYS A 961 14.56 4.60 11.90
CA LYS A 961 14.87 5.93 11.34
C LYS A 961 16.39 6.17 11.34
N PRO A 962 16.89 7.09 10.48
CA PRO A 962 18.27 7.55 10.56
C PRO A 962 18.63 8.07 11.95
N TRP A 963 19.91 7.98 12.26
CA TRP A 963 20.38 7.96 13.64
C TRP A 963 20.04 9.22 14.43
N GLU A 964 20.24 10.43 13.90
CA GLU A 964 19.89 11.66 14.64
C GLU A 964 18.40 11.74 15.01
N LEU A 965 17.51 11.29 14.12
CA LEU A 965 16.07 11.29 14.38
C LEU A 965 15.69 10.26 15.44
N LEU A 966 16.26 9.05 15.35
CA LEU A 966 16.05 7.99 16.33
C LEU A 966 16.69 8.32 17.69
N LYS A 967 17.88 8.90 17.71
CA LYS A 967 18.61 9.32 18.91
C LYS A 967 17.86 10.46 19.63
N LYS A 968 17.26 11.37 18.87
CA LYS A 968 16.31 12.37 19.37
C LYS A 968 15.06 11.71 19.93
N ASP A 969 14.42 10.80 19.17
CA ASP A 969 13.23 10.11 19.66
C ASP A 969 13.55 9.38 20.98
N LEU A 970 14.68 8.67 21.08
CA LEU A 970 15.14 7.98 22.28
C LEU A 970 15.38 8.93 23.47
N LYS A 971 15.78 10.19 23.26
CA LYS A 971 15.99 11.16 24.35
C LYS A 971 14.71 11.86 24.79
N GLU A 972 13.91 12.40 23.86
CA GLU A 972 12.56 12.91 24.20
C GLU A 972 11.77 11.79 24.89
N SER A 973 11.86 10.59 24.33
CA SER A 973 11.31 9.37 24.86
C SER A 973 12.17 8.71 25.93
N SER A 974 13.10 9.42 26.57
CA SER A 974 13.61 9.10 27.91
C SER A 974 12.91 9.93 28.98
N ASP A 975 12.73 11.23 28.72
CA ASP A 975 12.40 12.23 29.74
C ASP A 975 10.94 12.19 30.24
N LYS A 976 10.01 11.55 29.52
CA LYS A 976 8.56 11.63 29.85
C LYS A 976 8.09 10.71 31.00
N ILE A 977 8.92 9.81 31.53
CA ILE A 977 8.71 9.20 32.86
C ILE A 977 10.04 9.30 33.62
N LYS A 978 9.99 9.77 34.88
CA LYS A 978 11.16 9.83 35.77
C LYS A 978 11.67 8.41 36.05
N TRP A 979 12.97 8.23 36.20
CA TRP A 979 13.59 6.92 36.48
C TRP A 979 12.91 6.10 37.60
N MET A 980 12.49 6.77 38.68
CA MET A 980 11.80 6.16 39.83
C MET A 980 10.37 5.69 39.54
N ASP A 981 9.75 6.20 38.49
CA ASP A 981 8.35 5.96 38.13
C ASP A 981 8.23 4.90 37.01
N ARG A 982 9.39 4.44 36.49
CA ARG A 982 9.54 3.41 35.43
C ARG A 982 9.49 1.99 36.03
N GLU A 983 9.21 0.97 35.22
CA GLU A 983 9.01 -0.41 35.69
C GLU A 983 10.28 -1.05 36.28
N PRO A 984 10.15 -1.86 37.35
CA PRO A 984 11.30 -2.41 38.09
C PRO A 984 11.91 -3.68 37.49
N ASN A 985 11.39 -4.18 36.36
CA ASN A 985 11.87 -5.40 35.71
C ASN A 985 12.97 -5.10 34.69
N ALA A 986 13.82 -6.08 34.40
CA ALA A 986 14.46 -6.12 33.09
C ALA A 986 13.41 -6.54 32.02
N TYR A 987 13.71 -6.32 30.75
CA TYR A 987 12.85 -6.53 29.57
C TYR A 987 13.81 -6.64 28.39
N TRP A 988 13.30 -6.92 27.19
CA TRP A 988 13.54 -6.06 26.03
C TRP A 988 12.67 -6.40 24.81
N LYS A 989 13.25 -6.12 23.65
CA LYS A 989 12.76 -6.24 22.29
C LYS A 989 13.99 -6.68 21.43
N GLY A 990 13.89 -6.88 20.11
CA GLY A 990 15.06 -7.08 19.21
C GLY A 990 15.64 -8.50 19.11
N ASN A 991 15.82 -9.08 17.92
CA ASN A 991 15.70 -10.50 17.57
C ASN A 991 16.33 -11.57 18.45
N THR A 992 15.47 -12.54 18.77
CA THR A 992 15.92 -13.87 19.07
C THR A 992 16.53 -14.62 17.88
N LEU A 993 15.93 -14.79 16.70
CA LEU A 993 15.98 -16.01 15.85
C LEU A 993 17.30 -16.53 15.19
N LEU A 994 18.52 -16.14 15.55
CA LEU A 994 19.76 -16.32 14.75
C LEU A 994 20.99 -17.09 15.38
N GLY A 995 21.07 -17.52 16.66
CA GLY A 995 22.35 -17.94 17.33
C GLY A 995 22.24 -18.67 18.70
N PRO A 996 23.21 -18.59 19.65
CA PRO A 996 23.22 -19.42 20.89
C PRO A 996 22.88 -18.82 22.29
N GLN A 997 22.99 -17.53 22.57
CA GLN A 997 22.74 -16.95 23.92
C GLN A 997 21.37 -16.26 24.14
N ARG A 998 20.50 -16.26 23.12
CA ARG A 998 19.04 -16.05 23.10
C ARG A 998 18.23 -17.30 22.77
N ARG A 999 18.99 -18.39 22.72
CA ARG A 999 18.89 -19.77 23.19
C ARG A 999 19.55 -19.86 24.59
N GLY A 1000 19.94 -18.69 25.13
CA GLY A 1000 20.40 -18.42 26.49
C GLY A 1000 19.79 -17.44 27.55
N LEU A 1001 18.79 -16.53 27.80
CA LEU A 1001 17.47 -15.78 27.53
C LEU A 1001 16.00 -16.33 27.97
N VAL A 1002 15.01 -16.83 27.16
CA VAL A 1002 13.60 -17.37 27.48
C VAL A 1002 13.23 -18.65 28.31
N LYS A 1003 14.03 -19.71 28.52
CA LYS A 1003 13.93 -20.91 29.43
C LYS A 1003 13.59 -20.58 30.90
N CYS A 1004 12.93 -19.47 31.11
CA CYS A 1004 13.46 -18.33 31.82
C CYS A 1004 12.58 -17.09 31.56
N ASN A 1005 11.40 -17.12 30.92
CA ASN A 1005 10.32 -16.12 31.15
C ASN A 1005 9.35 -16.62 32.24
N VAL A 1006 8.45 -15.76 32.74
CA VAL A 1006 7.61 -15.97 33.94
C VAL A 1006 6.81 -17.28 34.01
N SER A 1007 7.30 -18.24 34.81
CA SER A 1007 6.89 -19.64 34.95
C SER A 1007 6.06 -19.97 36.19
N LYS A 1008 5.95 -21.26 36.53
CA LYS A 1008 5.11 -21.76 37.64
C LYS A 1008 5.83 -21.92 38.98
N ASN A 1009 7.17 -21.96 39.02
CA ASN A 1009 7.92 -22.64 40.11
C ASN A 1009 9.05 -21.85 40.79
N LYS A 1010 9.34 -20.60 40.41
CA LYS A 1010 10.38 -19.74 41.02
C LYS A 1010 9.90 -18.27 40.98
N GLU A 1011 10.74 -17.28 41.31
CA GLU A 1011 10.57 -15.83 41.00
C GLU A 1011 11.95 -15.21 40.60
N TRP A 1012 12.06 -14.28 39.61
CA TRP A 1012 13.34 -13.70 39.11
C TRP A 1012 13.39 -12.21 38.50
N ASN A 1013 12.33 -11.54 37.97
CA ASN A 1013 12.22 -10.16 37.33
C ASN A 1013 12.41 -9.82 35.78
N THR A 1014 11.72 -10.44 34.78
CA THR A 1014 11.62 -9.94 33.36
C THR A 1014 10.27 -10.26 32.64
N GLN A 1015 10.04 -9.78 31.39
CA GLN A 1015 8.74 -9.77 30.67
C GLN A 1015 8.72 -10.07 29.12
N ILE A 1016 8.47 -11.32 28.63
CA ILE A 1016 8.95 -11.70 27.26
C ILE A 1016 8.23 -12.96 26.52
N TYR A 1017 7.54 -13.20 25.34
CA TYR A 1017 6.68 -12.71 24.15
C TYR A 1017 7.06 -12.37 22.59
N ASP A 1018 7.19 -13.29 21.56
CA ASP A 1018 7.84 -13.09 20.17
C ASP A 1018 7.08 -12.49 18.96
N LEU A 1019 7.90 -12.19 17.93
CA LEU A 1019 7.61 -11.90 16.51
C LEU A 1019 8.81 -12.21 15.60
N ASP A 1020 8.77 -13.29 14.84
CA ASP A 1020 8.84 -13.23 13.37
C ASP A 1020 8.98 -11.74 12.82
N TRP A 1021 10.06 -11.22 12.19
CA TRP A 1021 10.02 -9.93 11.41
C TRP A 1021 9.11 -10.08 10.18
N ARG A 1022 8.81 -11.31 9.70
CA ARG A 1022 7.61 -11.56 8.87
C ARG A 1022 6.31 -11.24 9.62
N ARG A 1023 6.42 -10.73 10.86
CA ARG A 1023 5.48 -10.02 11.74
C ARG A 1023 5.83 -8.53 12.16
N GLU A 1024 6.54 -7.58 11.45
CA GLU A 1024 6.26 -6.08 11.55
C GLU A 1024 5.85 -5.06 10.35
N ARG A 1025 5.08 -5.38 9.23
CA ARG A 1025 4.32 -4.53 8.19
C ARG A 1025 2.82 -4.70 8.43
N LYS A 1026 2.41 -5.98 8.45
CA LYS A 1026 1.07 -6.47 8.17
C LYS A 1026 0.08 -6.12 9.31
N GLU A 1027 0.59 -5.63 10.44
CA GLU A 1027 -0.12 -4.84 11.46
C GLU A 1027 0.61 -3.49 11.80
N GLY A 1028 1.81 -3.20 11.25
CA GLY A 1028 2.37 -1.84 11.11
C GLY A 1028 3.56 -1.36 11.97
N PHE A 1029 4.63 -2.12 12.22
CA PHE A 1029 5.71 -1.74 13.16
C PHE A 1029 5.22 -1.22 14.55
N LYS A 1030 4.05 -1.69 15.01
CA LYS A 1030 3.34 -1.14 16.18
C LYS A 1030 3.86 -1.58 17.54
N THR A 1031 4.72 -2.60 17.63
CA THR A 1031 5.27 -3.06 18.92
C THR A 1031 6.79 -2.90 19.00
N THR A 1032 7.47 -2.73 17.87
CA THR A 1032 8.93 -2.67 17.70
C THR A 1032 9.53 -1.26 17.79
N ASP A 1033 8.72 -0.25 18.10
CA ASP A 1033 9.24 1.11 18.16
C ASP A 1033 10.26 1.27 19.29
N LEU A 1034 11.40 1.86 18.94
CA LEU A 1034 12.56 2.05 19.80
C LEU A 1034 12.42 3.29 20.67
N ALA A 1035 11.72 4.30 20.19
CA ALA A 1035 11.39 5.46 21.00
C ALA A 1035 10.38 5.08 22.06
N SER A 1036 9.44 4.19 21.72
CA SER A 1036 8.64 3.43 22.67
C SER A 1036 9.47 2.51 23.57
N GLN A 1037 10.82 2.60 23.62
CA GLN A 1037 11.70 1.83 24.50
C GLN A 1037 12.54 2.61 25.57
N CYS A 1038 11.92 3.60 26.26
CA CYS A 1038 12.36 4.11 27.59
C CYS A 1038 11.39 4.23 28.87
N ARG A 1039 10.60 3.19 29.32
CA ARG A 1039 9.92 2.97 30.67
C ARG A 1039 10.26 1.76 31.65
N HIS A 1040 11.31 0.96 31.56
CA HIS A 1040 11.67 -0.18 32.47
C HIS A 1040 13.17 -0.04 32.84
N ARG A 1041 13.73 -0.39 34.01
CA ARG A 1041 15.02 0.17 34.52
C ARG A 1041 16.44 -0.45 34.18
N TYR A 1042 16.59 -1.74 33.86
CA TYR A 1042 17.84 -2.50 33.47
C TYR A 1042 17.97 -3.10 32.01
N LYS A 1043 18.72 -2.50 31.04
CA LYS A 1043 18.66 -2.80 29.56
C LYS A 1043 19.51 -3.92 28.96
N ILE A 1044 18.94 -5.08 28.69
CA ILE A 1044 19.66 -6.27 28.17
C ILE A 1044 20.36 -6.03 26.80
N TYR A 1045 21.62 -6.50 26.64
CA TYR A 1045 22.38 -6.66 25.37
C TYR A 1045 23.21 -7.97 25.35
N VAL A 1046 23.04 -8.89 24.40
CA VAL A 1046 24.10 -9.73 23.76
C VAL A 1046 24.07 -9.49 22.24
N GLU A 1047 24.51 -10.39 21.34
CA GLU A 1047 25.06 -9.96 20.03
C GLU A 1047 24.30 -10.49 18.78
N GLY A 1048 24.56 -10.11 17.51
CA GLY A 1048 23.85 -10.53 16.25
C GLY A 1048 24.50 -11.77 15.60
N HIS A 1049 24.37 -12.13 14.30
CA HIS A 1049 25.10 -13.37 13.82
C HIS A 1049 26.61 -13.30 14.11
N ALA A 1050 27.16 -12.08 14.20
CA ALA A 1050 28.23 -11.67 15.09
C ALA A 1050 27.81 -10.53 16.06
N TRP A 1051 28.12 -9.26 15.79
CA TRP A 1051 27.65 -8.12 16.61
C TRP A 1051 26.16 -7.80 16.40
N SER A 1052 25.55 -7.09 17.35
CA SER A 1052 24.18 -6.57 17.20
C SER A 1052 24.17 -5.05 17.00
N VAL A 1053 23.69 -4.58 15.84
CA VAL A 1053 23.52 -3.14 15.47
C VAL A 1053 22.69 -2.32 16.46
N SER A 1054 22.10 -2.99 17.43
CA SER A 1054 21.26 -2.40 18.46
C SER A 1054 21.99 -1.78 19.63
N GLN A 1055 23.29 -2.01 19.87
CA GLN A 1055 23.97 -1.54 21.11
C GLN A 1055 23.82 -0.03 21.36
N LYS A 1056 23.75 0.78 20.29
CA LYS A 1056 23.40 2.21 20.34
C LYS A 1056 21.94 2.53 20.74
N TYR A 1057 20.96 1.71 20.33
CA TYR A 1057 19.56 1.79 20.80
C TYR A 1057 19.40 1.24 22.22
N ILE A 1058 20.31 0.34 22.61
CA ILE A 1058 20.42 -0.18 23.96
C ILE A 1058 20.77 0.97 24.88
N LEU A 1059 21.93 1.59 24.72
CA LEU A 1059 22.45 2.55 25.70
C LEU A 1059 21.67 3.88 25.77
N GLY A 1060 21.02 4.33 24.69
CA GLY A 1060 20.50 5.70 24.53
C GLY A 1060 19.26 6.15 25.33
N CYS A 1061 18.89 5.55 26.47
CA CYS A 1061 17.57 5.72 27.13
C CYS A 1061 17.53 6.20 28.61
N ASP A 1062 18.66 6.64 29.15
CA ASP A 1062 18.87 6.94 30.58
C ASP A 1062 18.58 5.72 31.49
N SER A 1063 19.30 4.62 31.28
CA SER A 1063 18.87 3.27 31.70
C SER A 1063 20.00 2.28 31.93
N MET A 1064 19.98 1.50 33.02
CA MET A 1064 21.12 0.65 33.40
C MET A 1064 21.29 -0.55 32.45
N SER A 1065 21.98 -0.39 31.32
CA SER A 1065 22.06 -1.45 30.31
C SER A 1065 22.72 -2.72 30.85
N LEU A 1066 21.98 -3.81 30.98
CA LEU A 1066 22.46 -5.16 31.28
C LEU A 1066 23.21 -5.76 30.08
N VAL A 1067 24.42 -5.29 29.82
CA VAL A 1067 25.28 -5.82 28.74
C VAL A 1067 25.92 -7.12 29.21
N ILE A 1068 25.41 -8.19 28.64
CA ILE A 1068 25.97 -9.53 28.65
C ILE A 1068 27.33 -9.49 27.96
N ASP A 1069 28.28 -10.28 28.45
CA ASP A 1069 29.65 -10.26 27.95
C ASP A 1069 29.72 -10.54 26.42
N PRO A 1070 30.18 -9.57 25.61
CA PRO A 1070 30.16 -9.68 24.15
C PRO A 1070 31.47 -10.25 23.59
N HIS A 1071 31.36 -11.15 22.61
CA HIS A 1071 32.48 -11.73 21.85
C HIS A 1071 32.99 -10.80 20.75
N TYR A 1072 32.10 -10.01 20.17
CA TYR A 1072 32.29 -9.12 19.03
C TYR A 1072 32.17 -7.66 19.47
N TYR A 1073 32.76 -6.77 18.68
CA TYR A 1073 32.71 -5.33 18.91
C TYR A 1073 32.42 -4.55 17.63
N ASP A 1074 31.61 -3.50 17.78
CA ASP A 1074 31.50 -2.46 16.76
C ASP A 1074 32.52 -1.33 17.05
N PHE A 1075 32.44 -0.25 16.27
CA PHE A 1075 33.45 0.80 16.30
C PHE A 1075 33.50 1.61 17.60
N TYR A 1076 32.42 1.64 18.40
CA TYR A 1076 32.37 2.38 19.68
C TYR A 1076 32.24 1.49 20.92
N SER A 1077 31.78 0.24 20.79
CA SER A 1077 31.51 -0.61 21.97
C SER A 1077 32.77 -0.89 22.81
N ARG A 1078 33.95 -0.89 22.19
CA ARG A 1078 35.25 -0.97 22.90
C ARG A 1078 35.53 0.22 23.83
N GLY A 1079 34.85 1.36 23.66
CA GLY A 1079 34.85 2.49 24.60
C GLY A 1079 33.94 2.35 25.82
N LEU A 1080 33.09 1.32 25.87
CA LEU A 1080 32.13 1.13 26.96
C LEU A 1080 32.78 0.50 28.20
N LEU A 1081 32.33 0.90 29.39
CA LEU A 1081 32.86 0.45 30.68
C LEU A 1081 31.77 -0.26 31.51
N PRO A 1082 32.03 -1.49 32.02
CA PRO A 1082 31.18 -2.14 33.02
C PRO A 1082 31.01 -1.27 34.27
N THR A 1083 29.88 -1.42 34.95
CA THR A 1083 29.37 -0.65 36.11
C THR A 1083 29.41 0.88 35.98
N VAL A 1084 29.73 1.42 34.79
CA VAL A 1084 29.75 2.86 34.49
C VAL A 1084 28.79 3.18 33.35
N HIS A 1085 28.95 2.59 32.17
CA HIS A 1085 28.03 2.80 31.03
C HIS A 1085 26.96 1.70 30.93
N TYR A 1086 27.22 0.55 31.56
CA TYR A 1086 26.38 -0.63 31.53
C TYR A 1086 26.65 -1.50 32.77
N TRP A 1087 25.70 -2.34 33.17
CA TRP A 1087 25.92 -3.41 34.14
C TRP A 1087 26.28 -4.71 33.41
N PRO A 1088 27.41 -5.38 33.73
CA PRO A 1088 27.80 -6.61 33.06
C PRO A 1088 26.90 -7.78 33.47
N ILE A 1089 26.58 -8.69 32.54
CA ILE A 1089 25.81 -9.92 32.84
C ILE A 1089 26.60 -11.17 32.44
N SER A 1090 26.59 -12.15 33.35
CA SER A 1090 27.21 -13.46 33.15
C SER A 1090 26.57 -14.23 32.00
N GLU A 1091 27.40 -14.88 31.17
CA GLU A 1091 26.97 -15.89 30.19
C GLU A 1091 26.79 -17.29 30.82
N ASN A 1092 27.07 -17.47 32.12
CA ASN A 1092 27.00 -18.77 32.80
C ASN A 1092 25.74 -18.90 33.68
N ASP A 1093 25.69 -18.29 34.88
CA ASP A 1093 24.40 -18.06 35.56
C ASP A 1093 23.73 -16.82 34.99
N MET A 1094 23.36 -16.98 33.73
CA MET A 1094 22.59 -16.07 32.94
C MET A 1094 21.28 -15.64 33.67
N CYS A 1095 20.45 -16.60 34.08
CA CYS A 1095 19.09 -16.38 34.63
C CYS A 1095 19.17 -15.66 36.00
N GLY A 1096 20.19 -15.99 36.81
CA GLY A 1096 20.47 -15.36 38.10
C GLY A 1096 21.17 -14.02 38.01
N SER A 1097 22.14 -13.85 37.12
CA SER A 1097 22.86 -12.57 36.93
C SER A 1097 21.91 -11.43 36.59
N ILE A 1098 20.96 -11.62 35.66
CA ILE A 1098 19.90 -10.61 35.42
C ILE A 1098 19.01 -10.41 36.65
N ASN A 1099 18.52 -11.49 37.27
CA ASN A 1099 17.70 -11.38 38.49
C ASN A 1099 18.39 -10.54 39.57
N ASN A 1100 19.69 -10.80 39.79
CA ASN A 1100 20.49 -10.17 40.83
C ASN A 1100 20.84 -8.72 40.47
N ALA A 1101 21.13 -8.42 39.20
CA ALA A 1101 21.29 -7.04 38.70
C ALA A 1101 20.02 -6.21 38.89
N VAL A 1102 18.85 -6.78 38.56
CA VAL A 1102 17.54 -6.16 38.80
C VAL A 1102 17.25 -6.04 40.31
N LYS A 1103 17.58 -7.08 41.10
CA LYS A 1103 17.43 -7.11 42.56
C LYS A 1103 18.39 -6.21 43.33
N TRP A 1104 19.50 -5.82 42.72
CA TRP A 1104 20.34 -4.75 43.23
C TRP A 1104 19.78 -3.39 42.79
N GLY A 1105 19.45 -3.25 41.52
CA GLY A 1105 19.17 -1.98 40.87
C GLY A 1105 18.05 -1.17 41.50
N ASN A 1106 16.89 -1.78 41.77
CA ASN A 1106 15.75 -1.00 42.31
C ASN A 1106 15.93 -0.65 43.79
N LYS A 1107 16.69 -1.46 44.56
CA LYS A 1107 17.05 -1.15 45.95
C LYS A 1107 18.05 0.02 45.99
N HIS A 1108 18.87 0.14 44.96
CA HIS A 1108 19.88 1.19 44.78
C HIS A 1108 19.49 2.11 43.61
N ALA A 1109 18.20 2.46 43.50
CA ALA A 1109 17.61 3.09 42.31
C ALA A 1109 18.38 4.32 41.79
N LYS A 1110 18.94 5.15 42.68
CA LYS A 1110 19.78 6.29 42.30
C LYS A 1110 21.08 5.88 41.61
N GLN A 1111 21.73 4.81 42.07
CA GLN A 1111 23.00 4.33 41.49
C GLN A 1111 22.77 3.69 40.13
N ALA A 1112 21.72 2.85 40.01
CA ALA A 1112 21.30 2.31 38.73
C ALA A 1112 20.88 3.41 37.71
N GLN A 1113 20.19 4.45 38.17
CA GLN A 1113 19.90 5.64 37.35
C GLN A 1113 21.17 6.31 36.81
N GLU A 1114 22.22 6.48 37.62
CA GLU A 1114 23.45 7.12 37.14
C GLU A 1114 24.26 6.25 36.17
N ILE A 1115 24.33 4.92 36.37
CA ILE A 1115 24.90 4.00 35.37
C ILE A 1115 24.13 4.15 34.04
N GLY A 1116 22.80 4.24 34.13
CA GLY A 1116 21.96 4.41 32.97
C GLY A 1116 22.10 5.73 32.23
N LYS A 1117 22.17 6.84 32.97
CA LYS A 1117 22.48 8.17 32.43
C LYS A 1117 23.88 8.24 31.82
N ALA A 1118 24.86 7.53 32.37
CA ALA A 1118 26.22 7.54 31.83
C ALA A 1118 26.29 6.74 30.52
N GLY A 1119 25.59 5.61 30.43
CA GLY A 1119 25.42 4.87 29.16
C GLY A 1119 24.74 5.69 28.07
N SER A 1120 23.65 6.39 28.39
CA SER A 1120 22.95 7.25 27.42
C SER A 1120 23.72 8.52 27.09
N ARG A 1121 24.40 9.15 28.05
CA ARG A 1121 25.28 10.31 27.82
C ARG A 1121 26.37 9.97 26.81
N PHE A 1122 27.01 8.80 26.92
CA PHE A 1122 27.96 8.31 25.92
C PHE A 1122 27.33 8.27 24.51
N VAL A 1123 26.10 7.77 24.37
CA VAL A 1123 25.39 7.73 23.08
C VAL A 1123 25.04 9.12 22.55
N GLN A 1124 24.55 10.02 23.41
CA GLN A 1124 24.10 11.35 23.01
C GLN A 1124 25.27 12.28 22.63
N GLU A 1125 26.35 12.27 23.42
CA GLU A 1125 27.51 13.14 23.26
C GLU A 1125 28.61 12.55 22.37
N LYS A 1126 28.92 11.25 22.52
CA LYS A 1126 30.08 10.63 21.85
C LYS A 1126 29.72 9.85 20.59
N LEU A 1127 28.45 9.46 20.40
CA LEU A 1127 28.00 8.72 19.21
C LEU A 1127 27.12 9.55 18.24
N MET A 1128 27.12 10.88 18.31
CA MET A 1128 26.43 11.75 17.33
C MET A 1128 26.99 11.60 15.90
N MET A 1129 26.19 11.89 14.87
CA MET A 1129 26.59 11.66 13.47
C MET A 1129 27.88 12.36 13.03
N ARG A 1130 28.28 13.48 13.64
CA ARG A 1130 29.61 14.10 13.43
C ARG A 1130 30.73 13.12 13.74
N HIS A 1131 30.73 12.52 14.93
CA HIS A 1131 31.70 11.48 15.31
C HIS A 1131 31.56 10.18 14.49
N VAL A 1132 30.38 9.88 13.92
CA VAL A 1132 30.23 8.77 12.98
C VAL A 1132 31.00 9.07 11.69
N TYR A 1133 30.81 10.26 11.10
CA TYR A 1133 31.56 10.69 9.92
C TYR A 1133 33.06 10.87 10.21
N ASP A 1134 33.44 11.37 11.39
CA ASP A 1134 34.85 11.47 11.79
C ASP A 1134 35.51 10.10 11.91
N TYR A 1135 34.82 9.10 12.48
CA TYR A 1135 35.34 7.74 12.55
C TYR A 1135 35.52 7.14 11.15
N MET A 1136 34.51 7.30 10.28
CA MET A 1136 34.61 6.85 8.88
C MET A 1136 35.75 7.54 8.14
N PHE A 1137 35.91 8.86 8.32
CA PHE A 1137 37.03 9.62 7.77
C PHE A 1137 38.34 9.02 8.23
N HIS A 1138 38.55 8.86 9.54
CA HIS A 1138 39.81 8.38 10.09
C HIS A 1138 40.14 6.95 9.69
N VAL A 1139 39.18 6.01 9.74
CA VAL A 1139 39.46 4.61 9.33
C VAL A 1139 39.78 4.51 7.84
N LEU A 1140 39.06 5.23 6.97
CA LEU A 1140 39.32 5.25 5.53
C LEU A 1140 40.61 6.00 5.17
N TYR A 1141 40.92 7.10 5.85
CA TYR A 1141 42.13 7.90 5.64
C TYR A 1141 43.39 7.18 6.09
N GLN A 1142 43.37 6.51 7.24
CA GLN A 1142 44.50 5.69 7.71
C GLN A 1142 44.62 4.40 6.88
N TYR A 1143 43.52 3.80 6.42
CA TYR A 1143 43.54 2.69 5.45
C TYR A 1143 44.20 3.09 4.13
N ALA A 1144 43.81 4.23 3.54
CA ALA A 1144 44.36 4.71 2.28
C ALA A 1144 45.89 4.94 2.35
N LYS A 1145 46.40 5.41 3.50
CA LYS A 1145 47.85 5.55 3.75
C LYS A 1145 48.64 4.24 3.75
N LEU A 1146 47.97 3.09 3.90
CA LEU A 1146 48.60 1.78 3.84
C LEU A 1146 48.64 1.20 2.42
N LEU A 1147 47.82 1.69 1.49
CA LEU A 1147 47.82 1.27 0.08
C LEU A 1147 49.21 1.52 -0.56
N LYS A 1148 49.73 0.50 -1.25
CA LYS A 1148 51.03 0.54 -1.95
C LYS A 1148 50.90 0.70 -3.47
N TYR A 1149 49.72 1.10 -3.94
CA TYR A 1149 49.38 1.27 -5.36
C TYR A 1149 48.33 2.38 -5.51
N GLN A 1150 48.29 3.05 -6.67
CA GLN A 1150 47.22 4.01 -6.95
C GLN A 1150 45.90 3.25 -7.27
N PRO A 1151 44.78 3.60 -6.63
CA PRO A 1151 43.44 3.14 -7.00
C PRO A 1151 43.08 3.48 -8.46
N THR A 1152 42.29 2.62 -9.09
CA THR A 1152 41.88 2.74 -10.50
C THR A 1152 40.49 2.15 -10.67
N VAL A 1153 39.59 2.83 -11.39
CA VAL A 1153 38.21 2.35 -11.61
C VAL A 1153 38.22 0.98 -12.33
N PRO A 1154 37.66 -0.09 -11.72
CA PRO A 1154 37.57 -1.41 -12.35
C PRO A 1154 36.61 -1.41 -13.56
N LYS A 1155 36.88 -2.23 -14.58
CA LYS A 1155 36.06 -2.32 -15.81
C LYS A 1155 34.58 -2.69 -15.57
N GLY A 1156 34.25 -3.31 -14.44
CA GLY A 1156 32.88 -3.66 -14.06
C GLY A 1156 32.21 -2.68 -13.08
N ALA A 1157 32.90 -1.62 -12.64
CA ALA A 1157 32.38 -0.68 -11.65
C ALA A 1157 31.52 0.42 -12.30
N VAL A 1158 30.45 0.82 -11.61
CA VAL A 1158 29.51 1.85 -12.06
C VAL A 1158 29.61 3.06 -11.13
N GLU A 1159 29.62 4.28 -11.69
CA GLU A 1159 29.61 5.52 -10.92
C GLU A 1159 28.28 5.71 -10.16
N VAL A 1160 28.34 6.14 -8.91
CA VAL A 1160 27.17 6.37 -8.05
C VAL A 1160 27.29 7.69 -7.29
N CYS A 1161 26.16 8.37 -7.10
CA CYS A 1161 26.07 9.63 -6.37
C CYS A 1161 24.80 9.70 -5.53
N SER A 1162 24.69 10.66 -4.60
CA SER A 1162 23.51 10.79 -3.74
C SER A 1162 22.24 10.99 -4.58
N GLU A 1163 22.33 11.80 -5.61
CA GLU A 1163 21.26 12.19 -6.52
C GLU A 1163 20.70 10.95 -7.24
N THR A 1164 21.55 10.10 -7.80
CA THR A 1164 21.12 8.84 -8.44
C THR A 1164 20.56 7.83 -7.44
N LEU A 1165 21.09 7.73 -6.21
CA LEU A 1165 20.56 6.83 -5.19
C LEU A 1165 19.25 7.30 -4.55
N ILE A 1166 18.97 8.61 -4.48
CA ILE A 1166 17.74 9.15 -3.88
C ILE A 1166 16.61 9.33 -4.90
N CYS A 1167 16.92 9.68 -6.15
CA CYS A 1167 15.93 9.84 -7.20
C CYS A 1167 15.40 8.48 -7.72
N ASN A 1168 16.24 7.44 -7.74
CA ASN A 1168 15.79 6.05 -8.01
C ASN A 1168 15.08 5.38 -6.82
N SER A 1169 15.01 6.03 -5.65
CA SER A 1169 14.31 5.51 -4.48
C SER A 1169 12.85 5.93 -4.42
N LYS A 1170 12.01 5.12 -3.76
CA LYS A 1170 10.63 5.44 -3.38
C LYS A 1170 10.37 5.03 -1.92
N GLY A 1171 9.31 5.55 -1.32
CA GLY A 1171 8.90 5.18 0.04
C GLY A 1171 10.00 5.43 1.07
N LEU A 1172 10.17 4.51 2.02
CA LEU A 1172 11.16 4.58 3.10
C LEU A 1172 12.57 4.78 2.61
N ARG A 1173 12.94 4.15 1.49
CA ARG A 1173 14.27 4.29 0.91
C ARG A 1173 14.54 5.73 0.49
N LYS A 1174 13.54 6.44 -0.05
CA LYS A 1174 13.68 7.86 -0.37
C LYS A 1174 13.59 8.72 0.90
N LYS A 1175 12.66 8.41 1.81
CA LYS A 1175 12.44 9.13 3.07
C LYS A 1175 13.68 9.13 3.96
N PHE A 1176 14.24 7.96 4.28
CA PHE A 1176 15.41 7.84 5.15
C PHE A 1176 16.70 8.34 4.49
N ARG A 1177 16.82 8.24 3.16
CA ARG A 1177 17.90 8.92 2.42
C ARG A 1177 17.74 10.44 2.54
N SER A 1178 16.55 11.01 2.30
CA SER A 1178 16.29 12.45 2.48
C SER A 1178 16.64 12.92 3.91
N TYR A 1179 16.31 12.10 4.92
CA TYR A 1179 16.54 12.40 6.34
C TYR A 1179 17.98 12.20 6.83
N SER A 1180 18.82 11.55 6.03
CA SER A 1180 20.23 11.32 6.32
C SER A 1180 21.14 12.00 5.30
N MET A 1181 20.56 12.78 4.38
CA MET A 1181 21.29 13.48 3.34
C MET A 1181 22.03 14.66 3.95
N VAL A 1182 23.33 14.72 3.73
CA VAL A 1182 24.15 15.86 4.16
C VAL A 1182 23.89 17.01 3.19
N THR A 1183 23.22 18.05 3.68
CA THR A 1183 22.88 19.25 2.91
C THR A 1183 24.08 20.19 2.76
N ASN A 1184 24.85 20.38 3.83
CA ASN A 1184 25.99 21.30 3.92
C ASN A 1184 27.27 20.54 4.28
N PRO A 1185 28.46 20.93 3.78
CA PRO A 1185 29.74 20.49 4.30
C PRO A 1185 29.92 20.84 5.79
N ALA A 1186 30.83 20.14 6.47
CA ALA A 1186 31.22 20.44 7.83
C ALA A 1186 32.01 21.75 7.92
N GLU A 1187 31.63 22.59 8.88
CA GLU A 1187 32.28 23.88 9.18
C GLU A 1187 33.70 23.71 9.77
N SER A 1188 34.00 22.55 10.36
CA SER A 1188 35.30 22.22 10.94
C SER A 1188 36.11 21.20 10.13
N SER A 1189 37.36 20.96 10.54
CA SER A 1189 38.03 19.68 10.31
C SER A 1189 37.31 18.54 11.04
N PRO A 1190 37.57 17.27 10.69
CA PRO A 1190 37.34 16.15 11.60
C PRO A 1190 38.05 16.37 12.94
N CYS A 1191 37.56 15.71 13.99
CA CYS A 1191 38.24 15.70 15.30
C CYS A 1191 39.69 15.17 15.20
N THR A 1192 40.56 15.55 16.15
CA THR A 1192 41.95 15.11 16.15
C THR A 1192 42.06 13.67 16.65
N LEU A 1193 42.48 12.76 15.76
CA LEU A 1193 42.67 11.34 16.08
C LEU A 1193 43.89 11.17 16.98
N GLN A 1194 43.64 10.83 18.25
CA GLN A 1194 44.67 10.50 19.21
C GLN A 1194 45.55 9.32 18.73
N PRO A 1195 46.84 9.28 19.12
CA PRO A 1195 47.72 8.15 18.81
C PRO A 1195 47.20 6.85 19.44
N HIS A 1196 47.63 5.71 18.90
CA HIS A 1196 47.33 4.37 19.43
C HIS A 1196 47.54 4.26 20.95
N PHE A 1197 46.71 3.46 21.61
CA PHE A 1197 46.92 3.10 23.00
C PHE A 1197 48.34 2.51 23.17
N ASN A 1198 49.12 3.09 24.07
CA ASN A 1198 50.28 2.42 24.64
C ASN A 1198 49.82 1.04 25.18
N GLN A 1199 50.57 -0.04 24.90
CA GLN A 1199 50.23 -1.40 25.35
C GLN A 1199 49.88 -1.48 26.84
N LYS A 1200 50.54 -0.69 27.70
CA LYS A 1200 50.19 -0.52 29.11
C LYS A 1200 48.79 0.10 29.29
N LYS A 1201 48.47 1.18 28.58
CA LYS A 1201 47.13 1.82 28.63
C LYS A 1201 46.04 0.88 28.12
N THR A 1202 46.30 0.07 27.08
CA THR A 1202 45.38 -1.00 26.64
C THR A 1202 45.17 -2.04 27.72
N GLN A 1203 46.24 -2.55 28.32
CA GLN A 1203 46.17 -3.53 29.41
C GLN A 1203 45.48 -2.95 30.64
N ASP A 1204 45.73 -1.69 31.01
CA ASP A 1204 45.15 -1.05 32.18
C ASP A 1204 43.65 -0.71 31.95
N LEU A 1205 43.24 -0.40 30.72
CA LEU A 1205 41.83 -0.32 30.32
C LEU A 1205 41.14 -1.68 30.43
N LEU A 1206 41.76 -2.76 29.92
CA LEU A 1206 41.22 -4.11 30.01
C LEU A 1206 41.12 -4.59 31.48
N LYS A 1207 42.20 -4.44 32.27
CA LYS A 1207 42.20 -4.71 33.72
C LYS A 1207 41.12 -3.89 34.44
N ARG A 1208 40.89 -2.63 34.06
CA ARG A 1208 39.83 -1.80 34.62
C ARG A 1208 38.45 -2.36 34.30
N LYS A 1209 38.18 -2.80 33.06
CA LYS A 1209 36.90 -3.47 32.72
C LYS A 1209 36.71 -4.75 33.53
N GLU A 1210 37.72 -5.60 33.60
CA GLU A 1210 37.66 -6.85 34.38
C GLU A 1210 37.51 -6.61 35.89
N HIS A 1211 38.17 -5.60 36.45
CA HIS A 1211 37.96 -5.21 37.84
C HIS A 1211 36.53 -4.70 38.09
N LEU A 1212 35.97 -3.90 37.18
CA LEU A 1212 34.59 -3.41 37.25
C LEU A 1212 33.55 -4.54 37.07
N LYS A 1213 33.85 -5.59 36.28
CA LYS A 1213 33.07 -6.84 36.30
C LYS A 1213 33.13 -7.53 37.66
N LYS A 1214 34.33 -7.73 38.22
CA LYS A 1214 34.50 -8.47 39.49
C LYS A 1214 33.84 -7.80 40.70
N GLN A 1215 33.64 -6.48 40.66
CA GLN A 1215 32.87 -5.76 41.69
C GLN A 1215 31.40 -6.22 41.81
N ILE A 1216 30.81 -6.89 40.81
CA ILE A 1216 29.42 -7.38 40.90
C ILE A 1216 29.29 -8.80 41.44
N GLU A 1217 30.35 -9.63 41.38
CA GLU A 1217 30.33 -11.05 41.78
C GLU A 1217 29.75 -11.29 43.20
N PRO A 1218 30.08 -10.50 44.25
CA PRO A 1218 29.52 -10.71 45.59
C PRO A 1218 28.01 -10.49 45.70
N PHE A 1219 27.42 -9.72 44.79
CA PHE A 1219 25.98 -9.47 44.76
C PHE A 1219 25.20 -10.59 44.04
N GLU A 1220 25.87 -11.44 43.26
CA GLU A 1220 25.25 -12.57 42.56
C GLU A 1220 25.20 -13.84 43.41
N ALA A 1221 26.10 -13.99 44.39
CA ALA A 1221 26.22 -15.18 45.24
C ALA A 1221 25.08 -15.41 46.25
N GLY A 1222 24.28 -14.38 46.56
CA GLY A 1222 22.96 -14.55 47.20
C GLY A 1222 22.92 -14.86 48.71
N GLU A 1223 23.83 -14.32 49.53
CA GLU A 1223 23.83 -14.52 50.98
C GLU A 1223 23.34 -13.34 51.85
N ASN A 1224 22.98 -13.66 53.10
CA ASN A 1224 22.73 -12.70 54.16
C ASN A 1224 24.04 -12.10 54.70
N ILE A 1225 24.38 -10.88 54.29
CA ILE A 1225 25.33 -10.07 55.06
C ILE A 1225 24.56 -9.33 56.15
N ARG A 1226 24.77 -9.74 57.40
CA ARG A 1226 24.32 -9.03 58.61
C ARG A 1226 25.30 -7.91 58.95
N ARG A 1227 24.75 -6.71 59.17
CA ARG A 1227 25.43 -5.44 59.54
C ARG A 1227 26.22 -4.81 58.39
#